data_AF-H2MP95-F1
#
_entry.id   AF-H2MP95-F1
#
_cell.length_a   1.000
_cell.length_b   1.000
_cell.length_c   1.000
_cell.angle_alpha   90.00
_cell.angle_beta   90.00
_cell.angle_gamma   90.00
#
_symmetry.space_group_name_H-M   'P 1'
#
loop_
_entity.id
_entity.type
_entity.pdbx_description
1 polymer ?
#
loop_
_entity_poly.entity_id
_entity_poly.type
_entity_poly.pdbx_seq_one_letter_code
_entity_poly.pdbx_strand_id
1 'polypeptide(L)'
;MRECISVHVGQAGVQIGNACWELYCLEHGIQPDGQMPSDKTIGGGDDSFNTFFSETGAGKHVPRAVFVDLEPTVIDEVRTGTYRQLFHPEQLITGKEDAANNYARGHYTIGKEIIDLVLDRIRKLADQCTGLQGFLVFHSFGGGTGSGFTSLLMERLSVDYGKKSKLEFSIYPAPQVSTAVVEPYNAILTTHTTLEHSDCAFMVDNEAIYDICRRNLDIERPTYTNLNRLISQIVSSITASLRFDGALNVDLTEFQTNLVPYPRIHFPLATYAPVISAEKAYHEQLTVAEITNACFEPANQLVKCDPRHGKYMACCLLYRGDVVPKDVNAAIATIKTKRSIQFVDWCPTGFKVGINYQPPTVVPGGDLAKVQRAVCMLSNTTAIAEAWARLDHKFDLMYAKRAFVHWYVGEGMEEGEFSEAREDMAALEKDYEEVGADSLGEEDEGEESEEVPAEPKPFNKDRLVLYHWTQSFASQKVRLVISEKGLVCDERDVSLPLQEHKEPWFMRLNLGEEVPVFLHGDNIISDYNQIIDYLEKTFVGDTVAQLIPDPDSPLHERVQQYRQLLDSLPMDAYTHGCILHPELTTDSMIPKYATAEIRRHLVNAATELMKLDHEEPQLTEPYLSKQKKLMAKILDHDNVNYLKKILGELAMVLDQVEAELEKRKLEYQGQKCELWLCGPEFTLADICLGALLHRLKFLGLSKKYWEDGSRPNLQSFFVRVQKRYAFRKVLGDIHTTLLSAVLPNAFRMVKKKPPSFFGASFLMGSLGGMGYFAYWYLKKKYM
;
A
#
# COMPACT_ATOMS: atom_id res chain seq x y z
N MET A 1 21.45 13.84 -10.28
CA MET A 1 21.33 14.29 -8.88
C MET A 1 19.92 14.10 -8.37
N ARG A 2 19.74 14.12 -7.04
CA ARG A 2 18.50 13.82 -6.33
C ARG A 2 18.18 14.98 -5.37
N GLU A 3 17.86 16.14 -5.90
CA GLU A 3 17.70 17.36 -5.10
C GLU A 3 16.42 17.33 -4.25
N CYS A 4 16.50 17.91 -3.05
CA CYS A 4 15.37 18.06 -2.12
C CYS A 4 15.25 19.53 -1.70
N ILE A 5 14.01 20.04 -1.61
CA ILE A 5 13.75 21.40 -1.13
C ILE A 5 13.15 21.32 0.27
N SER A 6 13.74 22.02 1.23
CA SER A 6 13.21 22.10 2.60
C SER A 6 12.39 23.38 2.78
N VAL A 7 11.15 23.27 3.24
CA VAL A 7 10.27 24.41 3.50
C VAL A 7 9.98 24.46 5.00
N HIS A 8 10.22 25.60 5.62
CA HIS A 8 10.09 25.79 7.06
C HIS A 8 9.00 26.83 7.31
N VAL A 9 7.93 26.42 7.98
CA VAL A 9 6.70 27.22 8.11
C VAL A 9 6.43 27.56 9.58
N GLY A 10 6.29 28.86 9.84
CA GLY A 10 6.03 29.42 11.17
C GLY A 10 7.22 29.32 12.13
N GLN A 11 7.08 29.94 13.31
CA GLN A 11 8.12 30.01 14.33
C GLN A 11 8.82 28.66 14.59
N ALA A 12 8.06 27.61 14.88
CA ALA A 12 8.62 26.29 15.20
C ALA A 12 9.44 25.72 14.02
N GLY A 13 8.87 25.75 12.81
CA GLY A 13 9.53 25.28 11.60
C GLY A 13 10.82 26.06 11.33
N VAL A 14 10.79 27.38 11.45
CA VAL A 14 11.95 28.26 11.22
C VAL A 14 13.07 27.99 12.23
N GLN A 15 12.74 27.88 13.53
CA GLN A 15 13.74 27.64 14.58
C GLN A 15 14.38 26.25 14.48
N ILE A 16 13.59 25.22 14.16
CA ILE A 16 14.09 23.87 13.88
C ILE A 16 14.97 23.89 12.63
N GLY A 17 14.52 24.56 11.58
CA GLY A 17 15.28 24.75 10.35
C GLY A 17 16.65 25.35 10.61
N ASN A 18 16.73 26.40 11.42
CA ASN A 18 17.99 27.05 11.76
C ASN A 18 18.97 26.05 12.43
N ALA A 19 18.48 25.23 13.37
CA ALA A 19 19.30 24.18 14.02
C ALA A 19 19.69 23.04 13.07
N CYS A 20 18.80 22.66 12.13
CA CYS A 20 19.09 21.66 11.10
C CYS A 20 20.18 22.13 10.13
N TRP A 21 20.07 23.36 9.61
CA TRP A 21 21.05 23.89 8.65
C TRP A 21 22.40 24.23 9.31
N GLU A 22 22.42 24.64 10.58
CA GLU A 22 23.65 24.72 11.38
C GLU A 22 24.36 23.36 11.38
N LEU A 23 23.63 22.29 11.71
CA LEU A 23 24.18 20.94 11.77
C LEU A 23 24.62 20.43 10.39
N TYR A 24 23.86 20.66 9.33
CA TYR A 24 24.25 20.29 7.97
C TYR A 24 25.54 20.97 7.53
N CYS A 25 25.69 22.26 7.83
CA CYS A 25 26.93 22.98 7.53
C CYS A 25 28.12 22.36 8.26
N LEU A 26 27.97 22.00 9.53
CA LEU A 26 29.03 21.37 10.32
C LEU A 26 29.40 19.97 9.80
N GLU A 27 28.41 19.18 9.38
CA GLU A 27 28.65 17.84 8.84
C GLU A 27 29.37 17.86 7.48
N HIS A 28 29.08 18.86 6.64
CA HIS A 28 29.71 19.01 5.32
C HIS A 28 30.95 19.91 5.33
N GLY A 29 31.31 20.52 6.46
CA GLY A 29 32.44 21.45 6.55
C GLY A 29 32.20 22.79 5.84
N ILE A 30 30.94 23.19 5.70
CA ILE A 30 30.53 24.47 5.11
C ILE A 30 30.57 25.55 6.20
N GLN A 31 31.21 26.67 5.90
CA GLN A 31 31.30 27.81 6.80
C GLN A 31 29.99 28.63 6.81
N PRO A 32 29.74 29.46 7.83
CA PRO A 32 28.52 30.27 7.91
C PRO A 32 28.32 31.28 6.77
N ASP A 33 29.37 31.60 6.01
CA ASP A 33 29.33 32.44 4.81
C ASP A 33 29.01 31.65 3.52
N GLY A 34 28.88 30.32 3.63
CA GLY A 34 28.63 29.38 2.55
C GLY A 34 29.89 28.88 1.83
N GLN A 35 31.10 29.24 2.29
CA GLN A 35 32.34 28.73 1.70
C GLN A 35 32.65 27.32 2.20
N MET A 36 33.18 26.47 1.31
CA MET A 36 33.61 25.11 1.63
C MET A 36 35.07 24.91 1.21
N PRO A 37 36.06 25.18 2.08
CA PRO A 37 37.48 25.10 1.71
C PRO A 37 37.96 23.71 1.28
N SER A 38 37.22 22.66 1.65
CA SER A 38 37.50 21.27 1.27
C SER A 38 37.05 20.93 -0.14
N ASP A 39 36.11 21.68 -0.71
CA ASP A 39 35.65 21.48 -2.09
C ASP A 39 36.68 22.06 -3.07
N LYS A 40 37.18 21.21 -3.97
CA LYS A 40 38.16 21.58 -4.99
C LYS A 40 37.54 21.75 -6.37
N THR A 41 36.23 21.52 -6.51
CA THR A 41 35.48 21.47 -7.77
C THR A 41 34.51 22.65 -7.88
N ILE A 42 35.06 23.87 -7.78
CA ILE A 42 34.27 25.10 -7.89
C ILE A 42 33.51 25.14 -9.22
N GLY A 43 32.18 25.12 -9.14
CA GLY A 43 31.24 25.30 -10.24
C GLY A 43 30.91 24.04 -11.05
N GLY A 44 31.16 22.84 -10.53
CA GLY A 44 30.95 21.62 -11.32
C GLY A 44 31.04 20.25 -10.62
N GLY A 45 30.95 20.16 -9.30
CA GLY A 45 30.92 18.87 -8.60
C GLY A 45 29.53 18.21 -8.61
N ASP A 46 29.45 16.90 -8.91
CA ASP A 46 28.25 16.07 -8.71
C ASP A 46 28.29 15.37 -7.32
N ASP A 47 28.76 16.08 -6.30
CA ASP A 47 28.93 15.51 -4.95
C ASP A 47 27.59 15.31 -4.23
N SER A 48 27.54 14.33 -3.32
CA SER A 48 26.31 13.91 -2.62
C SER A 48 25.61 15.01 -1.82
N PHE A 49 26.30 16.08 -1.44
CA PHE A 49 25.74 17.19 -0.67
C PHE A 49 24.98 18.22 -1.54
N ASN A 50 25.17 18.20 -2.86
CA ASN A 50 24.44 19.07 -3.79
C ASN A 50 22.94 18.73 -3.90
N THR A 51 22.52 17.65 -3.25
CA THR A 51 21.11 17.33 -3.01
C THR A 51 20.42 18.40 -2.15
N PHE A 52 21.11 18.99 -1.18
CA PHE A 52 20.59 20.01 -0.25
C PHE A 52 21.16 21.41 -0.48
N PHE A 53 22.32 21.52 -1.15
CA PHE A 53 22.95 22.80 -1.47
C PHE A 53 22.99 23.03 -2.98
N SER A 54 22.89 24.29 -3.39
CA SER A 54 23.24 24.73 -4.75
C SER A 54 24.56 25.49 -4.71
N GLU A 55 25.39 25.30 -5.73
CA GLU A 55 26.67 25.97 -5.83
C GLU A 55 26.56 27.22 -6.72
N THR A 56 27.11 28.33 -6.27
CA THR A 56 27.24 29.54 -7.08
C THR A 56 28.62 29.60 -7.74
N GLY A 57 28.77 30.35 -8.83
CA GLY A 57 30.07 30.51 -9.51
C GLY A 57 31.20 31.15 -8.68
N ALA A 58 30.90 31.62 -7.46
CA ALA A 58 31.88 32.12 -6.49
C ALA A 58 32.32 31.06 -5.45
N GLY A 59 31.95 29.79 -5.64
CA GLY A 59 32.22 28.69 -4.70
C GLY A 59 31.37 28.74 -3.42
N LYS A 60 30.34 29.59 -3.38
CA LYS A 60 29.41 29.68 -2.26
C LYS A 60 28.29 28.65 -2.43
N HIS A 61 28.10 27.85 -1.39
CA HIS A 61 27.06 26.85 -1.24
C HIS A 61 25.84 27.47 -0.56
N VAL A 62 24.70 27.46 -1.25
CA VAL A 62 23.44 28.05 -0.79
C VAL A 62 22.43 26.94 -0.51
N PRO A 63 21.80 26.91 0.68
CA PRO A 63 20.76 25.95 0.99
C PRO A 63 19.58 26.00 0.01
N ARG A 64 19.07 24.82 -0.36
CA ARG A 64 17.78 24.65 -1.05
C ARG A 64 16.65 24.70 -0.02
N ALA A 65 16.53 25.85 0.64
CA ALA A 65 15.59 26.07 1.72
C ALA A 65 14.69 27.28 1.44
N VAL A 66 13.44 27.22 1.90
CA VAL A 66 12.54 28.37 2.00
C VAL A 66 12.09 28.48 3.45
N PHE A 67 12.15 29.68 4.00
CA PHE A 67 11.63 30.00 5.33
C PHE A 67 10.47 30.96 5.16
N VAL A 68 9.33 30.58 5.74
CA VAL A 68 8.08 31.34 5.64
C VAL A 68 7.51 31.54 7.02
N ASP A 69 7.22 32.79 7.35
CA ASP A 69 6.41 33.12 8.51
C ASP A 69 5.51 34.32 8.19
N LEU A 70 4.33 34.38 8.80
CA LEU A 70 3.38 35.47 8.62
C LEU A 70 3.76 36.71 9.45
N GLU A 71 4.65 36.53 10.43
CA GLU A 71 5.33 37.61 11.14
C GLU A 71 6.85 37.62 10.90
N PRO A 72 7.51 38.79 11.03
CA PRO A 72 8.93 38.91 10.70
C PRO A 72 9.89 38.46 11.81
N THR A 73 9.46 38.41 13.06
CA THR A 73 10.33 38.33 14.25
C THR A 73 11.36 37.21 14.17
N VAL A 74 10.92 35.98 13.93
CA VAL A 74 11.77 34.79 13.97
C VAL A 74 12.68 34.71 12.74
N ILE A 75 12.21 35.17 11.58
CA ILE A 75 13.03 35.21 10.36
C ILE A 75 14.07 36.34 10.42
N ASP A 76 13.78 37.44 11.11
CA ASP A 76 14.75 38.52 11.33
C ASP A 76 15.93 38.05 12.21
N GLU A 77 15.71 37.12 13.13
CA GLU A 77 16.80 36.43 13.84
C GLU A 77 17.70 35.64 12.89
N VAL A 78 17.13 34.98 11.87
CA VAL A 78 17.92 34.29 10.82
C VAL A 78 18.70 35.30 9.96
N ARG A 79 18.08 36.43 9.61
CA ARG A 79 18.70 37.52 8.82
C ARG A 79 19.84 38.22 9.58
N THR A 80 19.84 38.18 10.90
CA THR A 80 20.83 38.88 11.75
C THR A 80 21.79 37.94 12.47
N GLY A 81 21.47 36.64 12.51
CA GLY A 81 22.24 35.61 13.20
C GLY A 81 23.53 35.19 12.48
N THR A 82 24.17 34.14 13.01
CA THR A 82 25.47 33.64 12.53
C THR A 82 25.44 33.26 11.05
N TYR A 83 24.36 32.61 10.60
CA TYR A 83 24.18 32.11 9.23
C TYR A 83 23.47 33.11 8.29
N ARG A 84 23.45 34.41 8.63
CA ARG A 84 22.80 35.45 7.82
C ARG A 84 23.27 35.53 6.37
N GLN A 85 24.50 35.10 6.10
CA GLN A 85 25.08 35.10 4.75
C GLN A 85 24.83 33.80 4.00
N LEU A 86 24.38 32.72 4.67
CA LEU A 86 24.22 31.42 4.06
C LEU A 86 23.02 31.38 3.09
N PHE A 87 21.86 31.85 3.56
CA PHE A 87 20.61 31.80 2.80
C PHE A 87 20.51 32.93 1.78
N HIS A 88 19.80 32.67 0.69
CA HIS A 88 19.48 33.74 -0.26
C HIS A 88 18.35 34.62 0.34
N PRO A 89 18.46 35.96 0.38
CA PRO A 89 17.46 36.81 1.04
C PRO A 89 16.04 36.62 0.51
N GLU A 90 15.92 36.32 -0.79
CA GLU A 90 14.66 35.97 -1.47
C GLU A 90 13.98 34.69 -0.98
N GLN A 91 14.66 33.83 -0.22
CA GLN A 91 14.11 32.61 0.38
C GLN A 91 13.55 32.84 1.79
N LEU A 92 13.81 34.01 2.38
CA LEU A 92 13.38 34.38 3.73
C LEU A 92 12.14 35.29 3.63
N ILE A 93 10.97 34.65 3.62
CA ILE A 93 9.68 35.29 3.29
C ILE A 93 8.92 35.59 4.58
N THR A 94 8.57 36.86 4.77
CA THR A 94 7.90 37.35 5.99
C THR A 94 6.64 38.11 5.63
N GLY A 95 5.54 37.80 6.30
CA GLY A 95 4.34 38.63 6.33
C GLY A 95 4.49 39.85 7.26
N LYS A 96 3.38 40.52 7.53
CA LYS A 96 3.31 41.66 8.45
C LYS A 96 2.51 41.36 9.72
N GLU A 97 1.59 40.42 9.65
CA GLU A 97 0.62 40.12 10.69
C GLU A 97 0.54 38.61 10.84
N ASP A 98 0.61 38.13 12.08
CA ASP A 98 0.62 36.71 12.35
C ASP A 98 -0.78 36.08 12.21
N ALA A 99 -0.82 34.75 12.25
CA ALA A 99 -2.07 34.00 12.33
C ALA A 99 -2.65 33.96 13.75
N ALA A 100 -1.99 34.55 14.77
CA ALA A 100 -2.46 34.64 16.15
C ALA A 100 -2.99 33.31 16.73
N ASN A 101 -2.30 32.20 16.48
CA ASN A 101 -2.73 30.83 16.85
C ASN A 101 -4.10 30.41 16.29
N ASN A 102 -4.52 30.96 15.16
CA ASN A 102 -5.78 30.62 14.50
C ASN A 102 -5.52 30.00 13.11
N TYR A 103 -5.88 28.72 12.96
CA TYR A 103 -5.80 28.00 11.68
C TYR A 103 -6.47 28.75 10.53
N ALA A 104 -7.67 29.29 10.75
CA ALA A 104 -8.44 29.96 9.69
C ALA A 104 -7.72 31.20 9.15
N ARG A 105 -6.95 31.91 9.99
CA ARG A 105 -6.11 33.03 9.53
C ARG A 105 -4.96 32.56 8.65
N GLY A 106 -4.29 31.49 9.07
CA GLY A 106 -3.20 30.88 8.32
C GLY A 106 -3.65 30.30 6.98
N HIS A 107 -4.88 29.81 6.89
CA HIS A 107 -5.40 29.12 5.71
C HIS A 107 -6.22 30.05 4.78
N TYR A 108 -7.16 30.84 5.29
CA TYR A 108 -8.17 31.56 4.48
C TYR A 108 -7.95 33.07 4.35
N THR A 109 -7.46 33.77 5.38
CA THR A 109 -7.40 35.24 5.37
C THR A 109 -6.00 35.79 5.12
N ILE A 110 -5.05 35.54 6.02
CA ILE A 110 -3.69 36.08 5.89
C ILE A 110 -2.84 35.21 4.97
N GLY A 111 -2.97 33.88 5.07
CA GLY A 111 -2.17 32.96 4.26
C GLY A 111 -2.33 33.13 2.75
N LYS A 112 -3.56 33.39 2.29
CA LYS A 112 -3.84 33.63 0.86
C LYS A 112 -3.13 34.85 0.29
N GLU A 113 -2.72 35.82 1.12
CA GLU A 113 -2.04 37.02 0.63
C GLU A 113 -0.57 36.75 0.27
N ILE A 114 0.04 35.73 0.89
CA ILE A 114 1.46 35.42 0.73
C ILE A 114 1.73 34.12 -0.03
N ILE A 115 0.73 33.24 -0.18
CA ILE A 115 0.89 31.92 -0.79
C ILE A 115 1.51 31.97 -2.20
N ASP A 116 1.03 32.89 -3.05
CA ASP A 116 1.54 33.02 -4.43
C ASP A 116 3.02 33.42 -4.45
N LEU A 117 3.43 34.31 -3.55
CA LEU A 117 4.83 34.71 -3.40
C LEU A 117 5.69 33.51 -2.99
N VAL A 118 5.22 32.69 -2.04
CA VAL A 118 5.93 31.51 -1.55
C VAL A 118 6.07 30.47 -2.67
N LEU A 119 4.99 30.18 -3.40
CA LEU A 119 5.00 29.25 -4.53
C LEU A 119 5.96 29.71 -5.63
N ASP A 120 6.00 31.00 -5.94
CA ASP A 120 6.97 31.54 -6.90
C ASP A 120 8.43 31.35 -6.45
N ARG A 121 8.73 31.46 -5.15
CA ARG A 121 10.09 31.20 -4.63
C ARG A 121 10.44 29.73 -4.65
N ILE A 122 9.49 28.85 -4.31
CA ILE A 122 9.66 27.41 -4.41
C ILE A 122 9.89 27.01 -5.87
N ARG A 123 9.14 27.59 -6.80
CA ARG A 123 9.28 27.35 -8.24
C ARG A 123 10.65 27.74 -8.76
N LYS A 124 11.16 28.91 -8.39
CA LYS A 124 12.55 29.32 -8.72
C LYS A 124 13.60 28.30 -8.24
N LEU A 125 13.42 27.71 -7.05
CA LEU A 125 14.32 26.67 -6.55
C LEU A 125 14.15 25.35 -7.30
N ALA A 126 12.91 24.97 -7.62
CA ALA A 126 12.61 23.78 -8.39
C ALA A 126 13.20 23.85 -9.80
N ASP A 127 13.15 25.02 -10.45
CA ASP A 127 13.75 25.27 -11.78
C ASP A 127 15.29 25.17 -11.76
N GLN A 128 15.92 25.38 -10.60
CA GLN A 128 17.36 25.16 -10.40
C GLN A 128 17.73 23.70 -10.12
N CYS A 129 16.74 22.81 -9.99
CA CYS A 129 16.98 21.39 -9.74
C CYS A 129 16.91 20.61 -11.06
N THR A 130 17.85 19.69 -11.27
CA THR A 130 17.86 18.79 -12.42
C THR A 130 16.93 17.59 -12.23
N GLY A 131 16.77 17.13 -10.99
CA GLY A 131 15.99 15.95 -10.62
C GLY A 131 15.38 16.07 -9.24
N LEU A 132 14.52 17.07 -9.03
CA LEU A 132 13.80 17.29 -7.77
C LEU A 132 13.05 16.01 -7.35
N GLN A 133 13.38 15.49 -6.16
CA GLN A 133 12.69 14.34 -5.57
C GLN A 133 11.39 14.74 -4.89
N GLY A 134 11.45 15.82 -4.10
CA GLY A 134 10.36 16.16 -3.20
C GLY A 134 10.63 17.34 -2.29
N PHE A 135 9.70 17.52 -1.36
CA PHE A 135 9.70 18.58 -0.37
C PHE A 135 9.79 18.01 1.04
N LEU A 136 10.57 18.65 1.90
CA LEU A 136 10.62 18.40 3.34
C LEU A 136 9.98 19.59 4.05
N VAL A 137 8.82 19.42 4.66
CA VAL A 137 8.03 20.50 5.25
C VAL A 137 8.12 20.44 6.78
N PHE A 138 8.63 21.49 7.39
CA PHE A 138 8.82 21.60 8.84
C PHE A 138 7.81 22.59 9.41
N HIS A 139 6.96 22.13 10.32
CA HIS A 139 5.88 22.95 10.87
C HIS A 139 5.41 22.45 12.24
N SER A 140 4.56 23.24 12.90
CA SER A 140 3.88 22.84 14.14
C SER A 140 2.39 22.64 13.91
N PHE A 141 1.78 21.66 14.57
CA PHE A 141 0.33 21.50 14.58
C PHE A 141 -0.38 22.58 15.40
N GLY A 142 0.27 23.12 16.45
CA GLY A 142 -0.36 24.03 17.39
C GLY A 142 -0.48 25.49 16.92
N GLY A 143 0.50 26.00 16.17
CA GLY A 143 0.52 27.41 15.75
C GLY A 143 -0.34 27.67 14.50
N GLY A 144 -0.96 28.86 14.40
CA GLY A 144 -1.86 29.19 13.29
C GLY A 144 -1.19 29.23 11.91
N THR A 145 0.06 29.73 11.84
CA THR A 145 0.86 29.68 10.61
C THR A 145 1.31 28.25 10.32
N GLY A 146 1.83 27.55 11.33
CA GLY A 146 2.33 26.19 11.18
C GLY A 146 1.25 25.18 10.80
N SER A 147 0.00 25.41 11.19
CA SER A 147 -1.14 24.57 10.83
C SER A 147 -1.79 25.07 9.53
N GLY A 148 -2.43 26.24 9.56
CA GLY A 148 -3.25 26.75 8.46
C GLY A 148 -2.48 27.03 7.19
N PHE A 149 -1.33 27.71 7.28
CA PHE A 149 -0.54 28.02 6.09
C PHE A 149 0.12 26.78 5.50
N THR A 150 0.52 25.81 6.34
CA THR A 150 1.06 24.53 5.88
C THR A 150 0.00 23.74 5.11
N SER A 151 -1.21 23.63 5.64
CA SER A 151 -2.33 22.98 4.94
C SER A 151 -2.57 23.60 3.55
N LEU A 152 -2.67 24.93 3.49
CA LEU A 152 -2.81 25.65 2.22
C LEU A 152 -1.62 25.39 1.28
N LEU A 153 -0.40 25.37 1.80
CA LEU A 153 0.80 25.12 0.99
C LEU A 153 0.82 23.69 0.44
N MET A 154 0.44 22.69 1.25
CA MET A 154 0.43 21.28 0.86
C MET A 154 -0.59 20.99 -0.24
N GLU A 155 -1.78 21.61 -0.19
CA GLU A 155 -2.77 21.59 -1.28
C GLU A 155 -2.16 22.12 -2.59
N ARG A 156 -1.53 23.30 -2.54
CA ARG A 156 -0.96 23.95 -3.73
C ARG A 156 0.24 23.18 -4.28
N LEU A 157 1.10 22.65 -3.42
CA LEU A 157 2.22 21.79 -3.84
C LEU A 157 1.73 20.50 -4.48
N SER A 158 0.60 19.93 -4.02
CA SER A 158 0.00 18.74 -4.63
C SER A 158 -0.58 19.03 -6.02
N VAL A 159 -1.13 20.23 -6.24
CA VAL A 159 -1.60 20.68 -7.56
C VAL A 159 -0.43 20.90 -8.53
N ASP A 160 0.58 21.66 -8.11
CA ASP A 160 1.71 22.04 -8.99
C ASP A 160 2.72 20.89 -9.19
N TYR A 161 2.91 20.06 -8.15
CA TYR A 161 3.96 19.03 -8.09
C TYR A 161 3.42 17.65 -7.66
N GLY A 162 2.24 17.25 -8.14
CA GLY A 162 1.54 16.03 -7.67
C GLY A 162 2.28 14.69 -7.77
N LYS A 163 3.36 14.59 -8.57
CA LYS A 163 4.20 13.37 -8.65
C LYS A 163 5.40 13.38 -7.69
N LYS A 164 5.62 14.46 -6.95
CA LYS A 164 6.80 14.64 -6.08
C LYS A 164 6.43 14.28 -4.65
N SER A 165 7.35 13.59 -3.95
CA SER A 165 7.13 13.19 -2.57
C SER A 165 7.13 14.39 -1.63
N LYS A 166 6.25 14.41 -0.64
CA LYS A 166 6.17 15.44 0.39
C LYS A 166 6.24 14.77 1.75
N LEU A 167 7.30 15.05 2.50
CA LEU A 167 7.43 14.56 3.88
C LEU A 167 7.32 15.71 4.85
N GLU A 168 6.70 15.43 5.98
CA GLU A 168 6.48 16.42 7.04
C GLU A 168 7.27 16.07 8.30
N PHE A 169 7.76 17.11 8.96
CA PHE A 169 8.26 17.05 10.33
C PHE A 169 7.35 17.94 11.17
N SER A 170 6.39 17.29 11.81
CA SER A 170 5.25 17.96 12.45
C SER A 170 5.43 17.95 13.97
N ILE A 171 5.53 19.14 14.55
CA ILE A 171 5.64 19.29 16.00
C ILE A 171 4.27 19.14 16.65
N TYR A 172 4.12 18.05 17.40
CA TYR A 172 2.92 17.70 18.13
C TYR A 172 2.81 18.52 19.42
N PRO A 173 1.62 19.08 19.74
CA PRO A 173 1.44 19.98 20.86
C PRO A 173 1.44 19.24 22.20
N ALA A 174 2.18 19.78 23.17
CA ALA A 174 2.30 19.23 24.51
C ALA A 174 1.89 20.26 25.57
N PRO A 175 1.01 19.91 26.53
CA PRO A 175 0.42 20.88 27.46
C PRO A 175 1.44 21.57 28.39
N GLN A 176 2.61 20.98 28.70
CA GLN A 176 3.62 21.64 29.55
C GLN A 176 4.35 22.79 28.84
N VAL A 177 4.39 22.77 27.51
CA VAL A 177 5.14 23.73 26.67
C VAL A 177 4.25 24.45 25.66
N SER A 178 2.95 24.13 25.68
CA SER A 178 1.90 24.73 24.86
C SER A 178 1.70 26.19 25.29
N THR A 179 1.69 27.08 24.30
CA THR A 179 1.46 28.51 24.53
C THR A 179 0.04 28.92 24.16
N ALA A 180 -0.71 28.07 23.45
CA ALA A 180 -2.06 28.38 23.01
C ALA A 180 -3.10 27.33 23.47
N VAL A 181 -4.23 27.81 23.98
CA VAL A 181 -5.33 26.94 24.43
C VAL A 181 -6.00 26.22 23.26
N VAL A 182 -5.99 26.84 22.07
CA VAL A 182 -6.67 26.35 20.86
C VAL A 182 -5.81 25.42 19.99
N GLU A 183 -4.63 25.01 20.47
CA GLU A 183 -3.76 24.08 19.74
C GLU A 183 -4.46 22.77 19.31
N PRO A 184 -5.36 22.15 20.10
CA PRO A 184 -6.08 20.97 19.64
C PRO A 184 -6.96 21.22 18.42
N TYR A 185 -7.60 22.40 18.29
CA TYR A 185 -8.35 22.73 17.08
C TYR A 185 -7.44 22.85 15.87
N ASN A 186 -6.35 23.59 16.01
CA ASN A 186 -5.40 23.79 14.92
C ASN A 186 -4.80 22.47 14.44
N ALA A 187 -4.50 21.56 15.37
CA ALA A 187 -3.94 20.25 15.08
C ALA A 187 -4.92 19.35 14.32
N ILE A 188 -6.19 19.24 14.76
CA ILE A 188 -7.19 18.44 14.04
C ILE A 188 -7.42 18.97 12.62
N LEU A 189 -7.58 20.28 12.48
CA LEU A 189 -7.86 20.91 11.18
C LEU A 189 -6.70 20.75 10.20
N THR A 190 -5.46 20.92 10.67
CA THR A 190 -4.31 20.73 9.79
C THR A 190 -4.08 19.27 9.44
N THR A 191 -4.25 18.33 10.38
CA THR A 191 -4.10 16.90 10.07
C THR A 191 -5.15 16.48 9.03
N HIS A 192 -6.42 16.84 9.22
CA HIS A 192 -7.49 16.54 8.24
C HIS A 192 -7.14 17.00 6.82
N THR A 193 -6.77 18.27 6.66
CA THR A 193 -6.48 18.86 5.34
C THR A 193 -5.16 18.39 4.73
N THR A 194 -4.16 18.04 5.55
CA THR A 194 -2.86 17.55 5.05
C THR A 194 -2.84 16.04 4.80
N LEU A 195 -3.79 15.27 5.35
CA LEU A 195 -3.80 13.80 5.28
C LEU A 195 -3.80 13.26 3.84
N GLU A 196 -4.48 13.92 2.91
CA GLU A 196 -4.50 13.51 1.49
C GLU A 196 -3.27 14.00 0.69
N HIS A 197 -2.53 14.94 1.26
CA HIS A 197 -1.45 15.64 0.57
C HIS A 197 -0.07 15.24 1.07
N SER A 198 0.06 14.64 2.25
CA SER A 198 1.33 14.16 2.79
C SER A 198 1.59 12.71 2.38
N ASP A 199 2.83 12.40 1.99
CA ASP A 199 3.23 11.02 1.71
C ASP A 199 3.72 10.30 2.98
N CYS A 200 4.29 11.05 3.94
CA CYS A 200 4.83 10.54 5.20
C CYS A 200 5.11 11.70 6.17
N ALA A 201 4.55 11.64 7.38
CA ALA A 201 4.65 12.68 8.39
C ALA A 201 5.32 12.15 9.67
N PHE A 202 6.49 12.68 10.00
CA PHE A 202 7.20 12.36 11.24
C PHE A 202 6.70 13.26 12.36
N MET A 203 5.96 12.66 13.29
CA MET A 203 5.48 13.35 14.48
C MET A 203 6.59 13.48 15.53
N VAL A 204 6.68 14.68 16.10
CA VAL A 204 7.66 15.01 17.12
C VAL A 204 6.93 15.68 18.29
N ASP A 205 6.78 14.95 19.39
CA ASP A 205 6.13 15.40 20.61
C ASP A 205 7.10 16.18 21.49
N ASN A 206 6.78 17.45 21.74
CA ASN A 206 7.61 18.28 22.59
C ASN A 206 7.70 17.76 24.03
N GLU A 207 6.67 17.08 24.56
CA GLU A 207 6.72 16.50 25.91
C GLU A 207 7.76 15.38 25.98
N ALA A 208 7.77 14.50 24.98
CA ALA A 208 8.71 13.39 24.92
C ALA A 208 10.16 13.89 24.82
N ILE A 209 10.43 14.89 23.99
CA ILE A 209 11.76 15.50 23.88
C ILE A 209 12.15 16.21 25.17
N TYR A 210 11.24 16.93 25.80
CA TYR A 210 11.48 17.59 27.08
C TYR A 210 11.90 16.58 28.15
N ASP A 211 11.19 15.45 28.25
CA ASP A 211 11.51 14.35 29.17
C ASP A 211 12.87 13.72 28.87
N ILE A 212 13.21 13.51 27.59
CA ILE A 212 14.52 12.99 27.17
C ILE A 212 15.64 13.97 27.56
N CYS A 213 15.49 15.27 27.27
CA CYS A 213 16.48 16.28 27.66
C CYS A 213 16.69 16.32 29.17
N ARG A 214 15.62 16.22 29.95
CA ARG A 214 15.70 16.25 31.41
C ARG A 214 16.33 15.00 32.01
N ARG A 215 16.01 13.82 31.47
CA ARG A 215 16.47 12.53 32.00
C ARG A 215 17.86 12.14 31.53
N ASN A 216 18.14 12.32 30.24
CA ASN A 216 19.35 11.80 29.61
C ASN A 216 20.46 12.85 29.51
N LEU A 217 20.09 14.13 29.35
CA LEU A 217 21.05 15.24 29.27
C LEU A 217 21.23 15.98 30.61
N ASP A 218 20.49 15.59 31.64
CA ASP A 218 20.48 16.19 32.98
C ASP A 218 20.14 17.70 32.98
N ILE A 219 19.34 18.16 32.02
CA ILE A 219 18.92 19.56 31.91
C ILE A 219 17.63 19.75 32.72
N GLU A 220 17.68 20.48 33.84
CA GLU A 220 16.50 20.66 34.70
C GLU A 220 15.33 21.36 33.99
N ARG A 221 15.62 22.36 33.15
CA ARG A 221 14.64 23.16 32.40
C ARG A 221 15.08 23.33 30.94
N PRO A 222 14.80 22.33 30.07
CA PRO A 222 15.08 22.42 28.65
C PRO A 222 14.43 23.65 28.00
N THR A 223 15.21 24.37 27.18
CA THR A 223 14.75 25.49 26.35
C THR A 223 14.48 25.01 24.91
N TYR A 224 13.80 25.81 24.08
CA TYR A 224 13.61 25.48 22.66
C TYR A 224 14.93 25.25 21.92
N THR A 225 16.02 25.91 22.30
CA THR A 225 17.35 25.64 21.72
C THR A 225 17.82 24.22 22.02
N ASN A 226 17.61 23.72 23.23
CA ASN A 226 17.97 22.34 23.60
C ASN A 226 17.10 21.33 22.85
N LEU A 227 15.78 21.57 22.80
CA LEU A 227 14.84 20.72 22.07
C LEU A 227 15.19 20.66 20.58
N ASN A 228 15.36 21.83 19.94
CA ASN A 228 15.63 21.93 18.51
C ASN A 228 16.98 21.30 18.11
N ARG A 229 17.99 21.33 18.99
CA ARG A 229 19.26 20.63 18.75
C ARG A 229 19.13 19.11 18.82
N LEU A 230 18.23 18.59 19.66
CA LEU A 230 17.94 17.16 19.66
C LEU A 230 17.13 16.79 18.42
N ILE A 231 16.11 17.58 18.05
CA ILE A 231 15.32 17.39 16.82
C ILE A 231 16.25 17.41 15.60
N SER A 232 17.17 18.36 15.52
CA SER A 232 18.07 18.49 14.36
C SER A 232 18.97 17.27 14.18
N GLN A 233 19.41 16.61 15.25
CA GLN A 233 20.17 15.35 15.17
C GLN A 233 19.36 14.21 14.55
N ILE A 234 18.07 14.17 14.85
CA ILE A 234 17.15 13.14 14.38
C ILE A 234 16.84 13.39 12.92
N VAL A 235 16.46 14.63 12.58
CA VAL A 235 16.25 15.06 11.19
C VAL A 235 17.51 14.79 10.37
N SER A 236 18.70 15.10 10.91
CA SER A 236 19.98 14.81 10.26
C SER A 236 20.19 13.32 10.03
N SER A 237 19.79 12.47 10.97
CA SER A 237 19.91 11.02 10.82
C SER A 237 18.93 10.45 9.78
N ILE A 238 17.74 11.03 9.66
CA ILE A 238 16.74 10.67 8.65
C ILE A 238 17.19 11.11 7.25
N THR A 239 17.72 12.33 7.12
CA THR A 239 18.17 12.87 5.82
C THR A 239 19.60 12.47 5.44
N ALA A 240 20.32 11.77 6.32
CA ALA A 240 21.72 11.39 6.08
C ALA A 240 21.90 10.54 4.81
N SER A 241 20.95 9.65 4.50
CA SER A 241 20.99 8.81 3.29
C SER A 241 20.84 9.61 1.98
N LEU A 242 20.34 10.85 2.06
CA LEU A 242 20.18 11.74 0.91
C LEU A 242 21.41 12.64 0.71
N ARG A 243 22.16 12.90 1.79
CA ARG A 243 23.28 13.85 1.82
C ARG A 243 24.65 13.19 1.73
N PHE A 244 24.74 11.93 2.13
CA PHE A 244 25.96 11.15 2.13
C PHE A 244 25.76 9.86 1.37
N ASP A 245 26.86 9.38 0.77
CA ASP A 245 26.90 8.03 0.26
C ASP A 245 27.02 7.02 1.40
N GLY A 246 26.32 5.90 1.26
CA GLY A 246 26.14 4.88 2.28
C GLY A 246 25.99 3.50 1.65
N ALA A 247 26.14 2.46 2.47
CA ALA A 247 26.07 1.08 1.98
C ALA A 247 24.64 0.67 1.55
N LEU A 248 23.63 1.31 2.14
CA LEU A 248 22.23 1.19 1.75
C LEU A 248 21.57 2.57 1.86
N ASN A 249 21.46 3.26 0.73
CA ASN A 249 20.88 4.60 0.66
C ASN A 249 19.36 4.48 0.45
N VAL A 250 18.59 5.01 1.41
CA VAL A 250 17.14 5.12 1.32
C VAL A 250 16.79 6.46 0.69
N ASP A 251 15.98 6.47 -0.36
CA ASP A 251 15.45 7.70 -0.96
C ASP A 251 14.07 8.10 -0.42
N LEU A 252 13.59 9.31 -0.77
CA LEU A 252 12.30 9.82 -0.30
C LEU A 252 11.12 8.92 -0.68
N THR A 253 11.16 8.33 -1.87
CA THR A 253 10.10 7.42 -2.35
C THR A 253 10.18 6.06 -1.66
N GLU A 254 11.38 5.63 -1.29
CA GLU A 254 11.62 4.44 -0.49
C GLU A 254 11.15 4.62 0.97
N PHE A 255 11.19 5.84 1.54
CA PHE A 255 10.57 6.06 2.86
C PHE A 255 9.08 5.74 2.84
N GLN A 256 8.34 6.22 1.83
CA GLN A 256 6.93 5.90 1.64
C GLN A 256 6.74 4.39 1.45
N THR A 257 7.48 3.79 0.51
CA THR A 257 7.34 2.36 0.18
C THR A 257 7.67 1.44 1.37
N ASN A 258 8.61 1.84 2.23
CA ASN A 258 9.08 1.02 3.35
C ASN A 258 8.31 1.24 4.65
N LEU A 259 7.83 2.47 4.91
CA LEU A 259 7.21 2.83 6.19
C LEU A 259 5.69 2.97 6.10
N VAL A 260 5.11 3.20 4.92
CA VAL A 260 3.69 3.55 4.76
C VAL A 260 2.97 2.43 4.01
N PRO A 261 2.40 1.44 4.72
CA PRO A 261 1.67 0.34 4.10
C PRO A 261 0.32 0.77 3.52
N TYR A 262 -0.34 1.74 4.17
CA TYR A 262 -1.62 2.30 3.78
C TYR A 262 -1.50 3.82 3.67
N PRO A 263 -2.04 4.47 2.63
CA PRO A 263 -1.88 5.91 2.40
C PRO A 263 -2.30 6.79 3.58
N ARG A 264 -3.34 6.44 4.35
CA ARG A 264 -3.78 7.22 5.53
C ARG A 264 -2.92 6.99 6.78
N ILE A 265 -2.27 5.82 6.88
CA ILE A 265 -1.43 5.43 8.03
C ILE A 265 0.03 5.77 7.72
N HIS A 266 0.29 7.07 7.54
CA HIS A 266 1.60 7.58 7.13
C HIS A 266 2.34 8.34 8.23
N PHE A 267 2.10 7.99 9.51
CA PHE A 267 2.73 8.64 10.67
C PHE A 267 3.74 7.74 11.39
N PRO A 268 4.98 7.57 10.88
CA PRO A 268 6.00 6.82 11.58
C PRO A 268 6.44 7.49 12.88
N LEU A 269 6.59 6.67 13.93
CA LEU A 269 7.26 7.04 15.16
C LEU A 269 8.77 7.07 14.95
N ALA A 270 9.42 8.17 15.29
CA ALA A 270 10.87 8.27 15.32
C ALA A 270 11.41 8.02 16.75
N THR A 271 12.52 7.30 16.84
CA THR A 271 13.25 7.01 18.09
C THR A 271 14.74 7.16 17.84
N TYR A 272 15.47 7.80 18.75
CA TYR A 272 16.90 8.05 18.56
C TYR A 272 17.71 7.53 19.75
N ALA A 273 18.81 6.84 19.45
CA ALA A 273 19.74 6.37 20.45
C ALA A 273 21.20 6.39 19.92
N PRO A 274 22.19 6.68 20.77
CA PRO A 274 22.05 7.05 22.17
C PRO A 274 21.89 8.57 22.36
N VAL A 275 21.21 8.97 23.43
CA VAL A 275 21.16 10.36 23.89
C VAL A 275 21.94 10.44 25.20
N ILE A 276 23.13 11.04 25.16
CA ILE A 276 24.07 11.10 26.30
C ILE A 276 24.55 12.54 26.48
N SER A 277 24.55 13.02 27.73
CA SER A 277 25.16 14.31 28.10
C SER A 277 26.65 14.37 27.78
N ALA A 278 27.13 15.52 27.32
CA ALA A 278 28.54 15.77 27.06
C ALA A 278 29.46 15.44 28.27
N GLU A 279 28.96 15.53 29.50
CA GLU A 279 29.71 15.21 30.72
C GLU A 279 29.88 13.71 30.96
N LYS A 280 28.90 12.89 30.53
CA LYS A 280 28.87 11.43 30.75
C LYS A 280 29.60 10.63 29.65
N ALA A 281 30.07 11.30 28.61
CA ALA A 281 30.66 10.69 27.41
C ALA A 281 31.86 9.76 27.64
N TYR A 282 32.61 9.95 28.73
CA TYR A 282 33.87 9.23 28.98
C TYR A 282 33.68 7.86 29.65
N HIS A 283 32.48 7.54 30.13
CA HIS A 283 32.28 6.38 30.99
C HIS A 283 31.87 5.11 30.24
N GLU A 284 31.21 5.20 29.07
CA GLU A 284 30.68 4.03 28.36
C GLU A 284 30.71 4.21 26.84
N GLN A 285 31.29 3.23 26.12
CA GLN A 285 31.11 3.10 24.67
C GLN A 285 30.02 2.08 24.40
N LEU A 286 28.87 2.54 23.90
CA LEU A 286 27.74 1.66 23.61
C LEU A 286 28.00 0.84 22.35
N THR A 287 27.72 -0.46 22.45
CA THR A 287 27.77 -1.41 21.34
C THR A 287 26.58 -1.25 20.40
N VAL A 288 26.65 -1.83 19.20
CA VAL A 288 25.51 -1.82 18.24
C VAL A 288 24.28 -2.46 18.90
N ALA A 289 24.43 -3.58 19.59
CA ALA A 289 23.31 -4.26 20.23
C ALA A 289 22.64 -3.41 21.32
N GLU A 290 23.41 -2.66 22.13
CA GLU A 290 22.86 -1.79 23.18
C GLU A 290 22.06 -0.63 22.60
N ILE A 291 22.61 0.07 21.59
CA ILE A 291 21.87 1.18 20.96
C ILE A 291 20.64 0.69 20.20
N THR A 292 20.68 -0.49 19.57
CA THR A 292 19.50 -1.08 18.92
C THR A 292 18.43 -1.45 19.95
N ASN A 293 18.81 -1.98 21.11
CA ASN A 293 17.86 -2.27 22.18
C ASN A 293 17.22 -1.00 22.74
N ALA A 294 17.99 0.08 22.89
CA ALA A 294 17.51 1.37 23.36
C ALA A 294 16.44 1.98 22.43
N CYS A 295 16.45 1.68 21.12
CA CYS A 295 15.38 2.10 20.20
C CYS A 295 14.01 1.49 20.51
N PHE A 296 13.95 0.33 21.19
CA PHE A 296 12.68 -0.30 21.57
C PHE A 296 12.25 0.05 23.00
N GLU A 297 12.97 0.95 23.65
CA GLU A 297 12.58 1.49 24.95
C GLU A 297 11.67 2.71 24.76
N PRO A 298 10.46 2.73 25.35
CA PRO A 298 9.55 3.87 25.27
C PRO A 298 10.17 5.18 25.76
N ALA A 299 11.17 5.07 26.64
CA ALA A 299 11.93 6.17 27.20
C ALA A 299 12.64 7.06 26.16
N ASN A 300 12.97 6.53 24.98
CA ASN A 300 13.76 7.21 23.94
C ASN A 300 12.92 7.64 22.72
N GLN A 301 11.61 7.43 22.77
CA GLN A 301 10.68 7.72 21.67
C GLN A 301 10.36 9.20 21.59
N LEU A 302 10.16 9.71 20.38
CA LEU A 302 9.83 11.11 20.16
C LEU A 302 8.34 11.41 20.24
N VAL A 303 7.49 10.39 20.37
CA VAL A 303 6.07 10.58 20.67
C VAL A 303 5.74 9.72 21.87
N LYS A 304 4.97 10.29 22.79
CA LYS A 304 4.55 9.59 24.00
C LYS A 304 3.42 8.61 23.66
N CYS A 305 3.78 7.36 23.40
CA CYS A 305 2.87 6.23 23.31
C CYS A 305 3.55 4.99 23.86
N ASP A 306 2.80 3.95 24.20
CA ASP A 306 3.38 2.65 24.54
C ASP A 306 3.27 1.67 23.35
N PRO A 307 4.37 1.40 22.61
CA PRO A 307 4.33 0.46 21.50
C PRO A 307 4.01 -0.97 21.90
N ARG A 308 4.03 -1.30 23.20
CA ARG A 308 3.64 -2.63 23.69
C ARG A 308 2.13 -2.85 23.60
N HIS A 309 1.34 -1.78 23.56
CA HIS A 309 -0.11 -1.84 23.33
C HIS A 309 -0.47 -1.82 21.84
N GLY A 310 0.51 -1.64 20.96
CA GLY A 310 0.31 -1.64 19.52
C GLY A 310 1.07 -2.74 18.82
N LYS A 311 0.98 -2.73 17.49
CA LYS A 311 1.73 -3.61 16.60
C LYS A 311 2.57 -2.78 15.65
N TYR A 312 3.71 -3.32 15.28
CA TYR A 312 4.59 -2.73 14.28
C TYR A 312 4.16 -3.19 12.88
N MET A 313 3.90 -2.22 12.01
CA MET A 313 3.66 -2.46 10.58
C MET A 313 4.96 -2.46 9.79
N ALA A 314 5.86 -1.54 10.14
CA ALA A 314 7.15 -1.37 9.49
C ALA A 314 8.18 -0.81 10.47
N CYS A 315 9.45 -1.18 10.30
CA CYS A 315 10.56 -0.67 11.09
C CYS A 315 11.79 -0.46 10.19
N CYS A 316 12.38 0.73 10.24
CA CYS A 316 13.61 1.09 9.56
C CYS A 316 14.64 1.56 10.58
N LEU A 317 15.84 0.99 10.57
CA LEU A 317 16.95 1.33 11.46
C LEU A 317 18.04 2.02 10.64
N LEU A 318 18.24 3.32 10.89
CA LEU A 318 19.23 4.16 10.21
C LEU A 318 20.44 4.34 11.13
N TYR A 319 21.48 3.53 10.91
CA TYR A 319 22.72 3.60 11.66
C TYR A 319 23.69 4.63 11.07
N ARG A 320 24.41 5.32 11.96
CA ARG A 320 25.50 6.25 11.61
C ARG A 320 26.76 5.95 12.41
N GLY A 321 27.92 6.04 11.76
CA GLY A 321 29.25 5.92 12.37
C GLY A 321 29.90 4.54 12.22
N ASP A 322 30.71 4.17 13.21
CA ASP A 322 31.43 2.90 13.25
C ASP A 322 30.49 1.73 13.56
N VAL A 323 29.83 1.21 12.52
CA VAL A 323 28.82 0.16 12.60
C VAL A 323 29.12 -0.96 11.61
N VAL A 324 29.29 -2.17 12.12
CA VAL A 324 29.55 -3.37 11.32
C VAL A 324 28.22 -4.03 10.95
N PRO A 325 27.93 -4.29 9.66
CA PRO A 325 26.65 -4.89 9.22
C PRO A 325 26.32 -6.24 9.89
N LYS A 326 27.35 -7.04 10.22
CA LYS A 326 27.19 -8.31 10.93
C LYS A 326 26.57 -8.12 12.32
N ASP A 327 27.02 -7.10 13.04
CA ASP A 327 26.55 -6.83 14.41
C ASP A 327 25.11 -6.30 14.40
N VAL A 328 24.75 -5.53 13.37
CA VAL A 328 23.37 -5.08 13.15
C VAL A 328 22.43 -6.26 12.94
N ASN A 329 22.80 -7.21 12.07
CA ASN A 329 21.99 -8.40 11.83
C ASN A 329 21.83 -9.27 13.09
N ALA A 330 22.88 -9.39 13.90
CA ALA A 330 22.83 -10.10 15.18
C ALA A 330 21.94 -9.39 16.21
N ALA A 331 21.99 -8.05 16.27
CA ALA A 331 21.14 -7.25 17.14
C ALA A 331 19.66 -7.37 16.73
N ILE A 332 19.35 -7.26 15.43
CA ILE A 332 17.98 -7.43 14.91
C ILE A 332 17.45 -8.84 15.15
N ALA A 333 18.28 -9.88 14.96
CA ALA A 333 17.89 -11.26 15.26
C ALA A 333 17.49 -11.41 16.74
N THR A 334 18.23 -10.78 17.65
CA THR A 334 17.93 -10.77 19.08
C THR A 334 16.62 -10.03 19.37
N ILE A 335 16.42 -8.86 18.77
CA ILE A 335 15.19 -8.06 18.89
C ILE A 335 13.97 -8.86 18.44
N LYS A 336 14.04 -9.57 17.32
CA LYS A 336 12.95 -10.40 16.79
C LYS A 336 12.53 -11.55 17.73
N THR A 337 13.40 -11.99 18.64
CA THR A 337 13.05 -13.03 19.63
C THR A 337 12.28 -12.48 20.83
N LYS A 338 12.25 -11.16 21.03
CA LYS A 338 11.56 -10.55 22.18
C LYS A 338 10.05 -10.54 21.96
N ARG A 339 9.31 -11.19 22.87
CA ARG A 339 7.83 -11.26 22.85
C ARG A 339 7.13 -9.89 22.95
N SER A 340 7.81 -8.88 23.48
CA SER A 340 7.28 -7.52 23.64
C SER A 340 7.22 -6.73 22.33
N ILE A 341 7.76 -7.26 21.24
CA ILE A 341 7.80 -6.59 19.94
C ILE A 341 6.97 -7.44 18.99
N GLN A 342 5.73 -7.00 18.77
CA GLN A 342 4.77 -7.69 17.91
C GLN A 342 4.66 -6.96 16.59
N PHE A 343 4.82 -7.69 15.50
CA PHE A 343 4.53 -7.21 14.16
C PHE A 343 3.13 -7.68 13.75
N VAL A 344 2.50 -6.93 12.85
CA VAL A 344 1.29 -7.37 12.16
C VAL A 344 1.54 -8.66 11.37
N ASP A 345 0.53 -9.52 11.26
CA ASP A 345 0.59 -10.85 10.66
C ASP A 345 0.99 -10.84 9.17
N TRP A 346 0.55 -9.83 8.44
CA TRP A 346 0.84 -9.62 7.02
C TRP A 346 2.24 -9.04 6.75
N CYS A 347 3.03 -8.68 7.78
CA CYS A 347 4.40 -8.16 7.62
C CYS A 347 5.46 -9.09 8.25
N PRO A 348 5.80 -10.23 7.62
CA PRO A 348 6.72 -11.21 8.18
C PRO A 348 8.21 -10.78 8.20
N THR A 349 8.59 -9.71 7.48
CA THR A 349 9.98 -9.22 7.39
C THR A 349 10.10 -7.69 7.57
N GLY A 350 9.59 -7.19 8.70
CA GLY A 350 9.40 -5.74 8.92
C GLY A 350 10.63 -4.87 9.23
N PHE A 351 11.88 -5.35 9.08
CA PHE A 351 13.08 -4.54 9.37
C PHE A 351 13.85 -4.15 8.10
N LYS A 352 14.00 -2.84 7.89
CA LYS A 352 14.90 -2.22 6.91
C LYS A 352 16.10 -1.59 7.62
N VAL A 353 17.27 -1.59 6.98
CA VAL A 353 18.53 -1.18 7.63
C VAL A 353 19.32 -0.26 6.72
N GLY A 354 19.48 1.00 7.11
CA GLY A 354 20.42 1.95 6.49
C GLY A 354 21.71 2.04 7.30
N ILE A 355 22.87 2.08 6.65
CA ILE A 355 24.16 2.28 7.32
C ILE A 355 24.96 3.37 6.60
N ASN A 356 25.26 4.44 7.33
CA ASN A 356 26.18 5.49 6.93
C ASN A 356 27.41 5.44 7.84
N TYR A 357 28.61 5.37 7.24
CA TYR A 357 29.87 5.22 8.00
C TYR A 357 30.37 6.52 8.63
N GLN A 358 29.79 7.67 8.30
CA GLN A 358 30.16 8.93 8.93
C GLN A 358 29.58 9.02 10.35
N PRO A 359 30.42 9.33 11.35
CA PRO A 359 29.96 9.49 12.72
C PRO A 359 29.00 10.69 12.84
N PRO A 360 28.02 10.64 13.76
CA PRO A 360 27.17 11.78 14.07
C PRO A 360 28.01 12.99 14.49
N THR A 361 27.77 14.14 13.87
CA THR A 361 28.41 15.39 14.27
C THR A 361 27.58 16.06 15.34
N VAL A 362 28.22 16.66 16.35
CA VAL A 362 27.53 17.45 17.38
C VAL A 362 27.87 18.92 17.22
N VAL A 363 26.89 19.78 17.48
CA VAL A 363 27.07 21.23 17.45
C VAL A 363 28.01 21.66 18.58
N PRO A 364 29.04 22.49 18.31
CA PRO A 364 29.88 23.05 19.36
C PRO A 364 29.06 23.82 20.41
N GLY A 365 29.29 23.53 21.70
CA GLY A 365 28.47 24.09 22.78
C GLY A 365 27.04 23.52 22.84
N GLY A 366 26.81 22.37 22.19
CA GLY A 366 25.62 21.54 22.36
C GLY A 366 25.70 20.64 23.58
N ASP A 367 24.54 20.10 23.97
CA ASP A 367 24.38 19.29 25.18
C ASP A 367 24.74 17.81 24.97
N LEU A 368 24.82 17.38 23.70
CA LEU A 368 25.08 16.00 23.31
C LEU A 368 26.57 15.67 23.26
N ALA A 369 26.91 14.50 23.80
CA ALA A 369 28.23 13.90 23.70
C ALA A 369 28.58 13.51 22.26
N LYS A 370 29.87 13.58 21.92
CA LYS A 370 30.40 12.95 20.71
C LYS A 370 30.35 11.44 20.86
N VAL A 371 29.62 10.76 19.98
CA VAL A 371 29.50 9.30 19.96
C VAL A 371 30.08 8.73 18.67
N GLN A 372 30.66 7.52 18.76
CA GLN A 372 31.23 6.82 17.60
C GLN A 372 30.15 6.23 16.69
N ARG A 373 28.96 5.97 17.26
CA ARG A 373 27.84 5.34 16.57
C ARG A 373 26.50 5.80 17.15
N ALA A 374 25.50 5.93 16.30
CA ALA A 374 24.12 6.20 16.68
C ALA A 374 23.17 5.48 15.73
N VAL A 375 21.90 5.40 16.12
CA VAL A 375 20.82 4.80 15.35
C VAL A 375 19.56 5.65 15.51
N CYS A 376 18.92 5.92 14.38
CA CYS A 376 17.58 6.48 14.32
C CYS A 376 16.64 5.38 13.82
N MET A 377 15.70 4.97 14.66
CA MET A 377 14.65 4.03 14.28
C MET A 377 13.41 4.81 13.83
N LEU A 378 12.89 4.46 12.66
CA LEU A 378 11.60 4.91 12.17
C LEU A 378 10.67 3.70 12.13
N SER A 379 9.62 3.73 12.94
CA SER A 379 8.72 2.59 13.06
C SER A 379 7.28 3.05 12.91
N ASN A 380 6.57 2.48 11.94
CA ASN A 380 5.14 2.69 11.84
C ASN A 380 4.45 1.67 12.76
N THR A 381 3.78 2.17 13.80
CA THR A 381 3.14 1.37 14.84
C THR A 381 1.74 1.89 15.14
N THR A 382 0.80 0.98 15.38
CA THR A 382 -0.57 1.35 15.73
C THR A 382 -0.68 2.06 17.08
N ALA A 383 0.33 1.96 17.94
CA ALA A 383 0.36 2.67 19.22
C ALA A 383 0.33 4.20 19.08
N ILE A 384 0.68 4.76 17.93
CA ILE A 384 0.58 6.20 17.70
C ILE A 384 -0.88 6.71 17.76
N ALA A 385 -1.87 5.82 17.59
CA ALA A 385 -3.28 6.14 17.80
C ALA A 385 -3.57 6.71 19.20
N GLU A 386 -2.80 6.34 20.23
CA GLU A 386 -2.92 6.92 21.57
C GLU A 386 -2.66 8.44 21.57
N ALA A 387 -1.79 8.93 20.68
CA ALA A 387 -1.51 10.35 20.55
C ALA A 387 -2.67 11.10 19.88
N TRP A 388 -3.33 10.47 18.90
CA TRP A 388 -4.53 11.01 18.27
C TRP A 388 -5.71 11.06 19.25
N ALA A 389 -5.98 9.97 19.97
CA ALA A 389 -7.04 9.90 20.98
C ALA A 389 -6.93 10.97 22.07
N ARG A 390 -5.71 11.30 22.51
CA ARG A 390 -5.49 12.41 23.48
C ARG A 390 -5.83 13.77 22.90
N LEU A 391 -5.60 13.97 21.60
CA LEU A 391 -5.86 15.22 20.91
C LEU A 391 -7.35 15.37 20.63
N ASP A 392 -7.97 14.32 20.11
CA ASP A 392 -9.41 14.20 19.86
C ASP A 392 -10.22 14.44 21.14
N HIS A 393 -9.81 13.84 22.26
CA HIS A 393 -10.47 14.07 23.54
C HIS A 393 -10.45 15.55 23.96
N LYS A 394 -9.32 16.25 23.77
CA LYS A 394 -9.22 17.69 24.08
C LYS A 394 -10.07 18.53 23.14
N PHE A 395 -10.09 18.17 21.85
CA PHE A 395 -10.95 18.79 20.85
C PHE A 395 -12.42 18.68 21.27
N ASP A 396 -12.89 17.48 21.61
CA ASP A 396 -14.27 17.18 21.96
C ASP A 396 -14.73 18.00 23.18
N LEU A 397 -13.89 18.11 24.21
CA LEU A 397 -14.18 18.90 25.41
C LEU A 397 -14.42 20.39 25.10
N MET A 398 -13.61 20.97 24.20
CA MET A 398 -13.73 22.37 23.81
C MET A 398 -14.91 22.59 22.85
N TYR A 399 -15.05 21.71 21.85
CA TYR A 399 -16.04 21.83 20.79
C TYR A 399 -17.46 21.57 21.30
N ALA A 400 -17.64 20.70 22.30
CA ALA A 400 -18.92 20.50 22.98
C ALA A 400 -19.49 21.77 23.63
N LYS A 401 -18.63 22.75 23.96
CA LYS A 401 -19.02 24.07 24.46
C LYS A 401 -18.95 25.17 23.42
N ARG A 402 -18.58 24.84 22.18
CA ARG A 402 -18.26 25.80 21.11
C ARG A 402 -17.29 26.88 21.58
N ALA A 403 -16.38 26.51 22.49
CA ALA A 403 -15.38 27.44 23.01
C ALA A 403 -14.45 27.85 21.87
N PHE A 404 -14.16 29.14 21.75
CA PHE A 404 -13.26 29.74 20.75
C PHE A 404 -13.64 29.57 19.25
N VAL A 405 -14.71 28.84 18.91
CA VAL A 405 -15.14 28.60 17.50
C VAL A 405 -15.38 29.88 16.71
N HIS A 406 -15.94 30.92 17.36
CA HIS A 406 -16.22 32.21 16.72
C HIS A 406 -14.98 32.91 16.13
N TRP A 407 -13.77 32.64 16.66
CA TRP A 407 -12.54 33.18 16.09
C TRP A 407 -12.21 32.58 14.72
N TYR A 408 -12.58 31.32 14.50
CA TYR A 408 -12.33 30.62 13.23
C TYR A 408 -13.39 31.01 12.21
N VAL A 409 -14.67 31.01 12.61
CA VAL A 409 -15.79 31.41 11.75
C VAL A 409 -15.70 32.88 11.33
N GLY A 410 -15.21 33.75 12.22
CA GLY A 410 -14.97 35.16 11.90
C GLY A 410 -13.88 35.40 10.84
N GLU A 411 -13.05 34.39 10.58
CA GLU A 411 -11.93 34.43 9.62
C GLU A 411 -12.26 33.63 8.34
N GLY A 412 -13.55 33.42 8.07
CA GLY A 412 -14.04 32.87 6.78
C GLY A 412 -14.07 31.36 6.69
N MET A 413 -13.82 30.65 7.78
CA MET A 413 -13.97 29.19 7.89
C MET A 413 -15.44 28.83 8.20
N GLU A 414 -15.97 27.76 7.61
CA GLU A 414 -17.31 27.30 7.96
C GLU A 414 -17.29 26.48 9.26
N GLU A 415 -18.31 26.62 10.12
CA GLU A 415 -18.36 25.84 11.37
C GLU A 415 -18.44 24.32 11.10
N GLY A 416 -19.01 23.91 9.96
CA GLY A 416 -19.14 22.49 9.58
C GLY A 416 -17.81 21.77 9.42
N GLU A 417 -16.75 22.49 9.03
CA GLU A 417 -15.41 21.94 8.80
C GLU A 417 -14.77 21.40 10.09
N PHE A 418 -15.14 21.93 11.26
CA PHE A 418 -14.74 21.33 12.55
C PHE A 418 -15.29 19.91 12.73
N SER A 419 -16.54 19.70 12.35
CA SER A 419 -17.19 18.40 12.49
C SER A 419 -16.62 17.41 11.46
N GLU A 420 -16.43 17.84 10.22
CA GLU A 420 -15.82 17.04 9.15
C GLU A 420 -14.40 16.59 9.53
N ALA A 421 -13.55 17.52 9.97
CA ALA A 421 -12.20 17.20 10.40
C ALA A 421 -12.20 16.22 11.58
N ARG A 422 -13.13 16.38 12.53
CA ARG A 422 -13.25 15.47 13.68
C ARG A 422 -13.73 14.07 13.29
N GLU A 423 -14.65 13.96 12.34
CA GLU A 423 -15.15 12.69 11.80
C GLU A 423 -14.04 11.96 11.03
N ASP A 424 -13.23 12.68 10.25
CA ASP A 424 -12.07 12.10 9.55
C ASP A 424 -10.99 11.59 10.52
N MET A 425 -10.74 12.32 11.62
CA MET A 425 -9.85 11.84 12.68
C MET A 425 -10.40 10.61 13.40
N ALA A 426 -11.71 10.53 13.63
CA ALA A 426 -12.33 9.31 14.16
C ALA A 426 -12.18 8.12 13.21
N ALA A 427 -12.29 8.35 11.91
CA ALA A 427 -12.03 7.33 10.90
C ALA A 427 -10.55 6.89 10.92
N LEU A 428 -9.61 7.83 11.07
CA LEU A 428 -8.19 7.51 11.20
C LEU A 428 -7.88 6.69 12.47
N GLU A 429 -8.50 7.00 13.61
CA GLU A 429 -8.37 6.18 14.82
C GLU A 429 -8.86 4.75 14.57
N LYS A 430 -10.00 4.62 13.90
CA LYS A 430 -10.56 3.32 13.52
C LYS A 430 -9.66 2.56 12.54
N ASP A 431 -9.04 3.25 11.58
CA ASP A 431 -8.05 2.64 10.66
C ASP A 431 -6.90 1.99 11.46
N TYR A 432 -6.41 2.64 12.52
CA TYR A 432 -5.38 2.07 13.39
C TYR A 432 -5.89 0.89 14.23
N GLU A 433 -7.13 0.93 14.71
CA GLU A 433 -7.77 -0.19 15.43
C GLU A 433 -7.93 -1.41 14.52
N GLU A 434 -8.41 -1.21 13.29
CA GLU A 434 -8.60 -2.29 12.30
C GLU A 434 -7.27 -2.95 11.92
N VAL A 435 -6.19 -2.18 11.78
CA VAL A 435 -4.84 -2.73 11.56
C VAL A 435 -4.25 -3.38 12.81
N GLY A 436 -4.64 -2.90 13.99
CA GLY A 436 -4.22 -3.45 15.28
C GLY A 436 -4.90 -4.77 15.65
N ALA A 437 -6.08 -5.05 15.10
CA ALA A 437 -6.82 -6.29 15.30
C ALA A 437 -6.04 -7.48 14.71
N ASP A 438 -5.84 -8.54 15.49
CA ASP A 438 -5.36 -9.80 14.93
C ASP A 438 -6.45 -10.42 14.07
N SER A 439 -6.06 -11.10 12.99
CA SER A 439 -6.91 -12.04 12.25
C SER A 439 -7.36 -13.26 13.09
N LEU A 440 -7.09 -13.26 14.40
CA LEU A 440 -7.29 -14.32 15.37
C LEU A 440 -8.01 -13.73 16.60
N GLY A 441 -9.34 -13.76 16.60
CA GLY A 441 -10.12 -13.15 17.67
C GLY A 441 -11.62 -13.41 17.64
N GLU A 442 -12.06 -14.61 17.23
CA GLU A 442 -13.38 -15.15 17.61
C GLU A 442 -13.25 -16.63 18.00
N GLU A 443 -12.35 -16.94 18.94
CA GLU A 443 -12.40 -18.18 19.72
C GLU A 443 -12.21 -17.85 21.21
N ASP A 444 -13.19 -18.31 22.01
CA ASP A 444 -13.27 -18.40 23.48
C ASP A 444 -13.42 -17.13 24.35
N GLU A 445 -14.63 -16.87 24.87
CA GLU A 445 -15.11 -17.41 26.17
C GLU A 445 -16.57 -16.98 26.46
N GLY A 446 -17.44 -17.93 26.83
CA GLY A 446 -18.78 -17.64 27.39
C GLY A 446 -19.81 -18.76 27.20
N GLU A 447 -19.70 -19.84 27.97
CA GLU A 447 -20.63 -20.98 28.05
C GLU A 447 -22.02 -20.65 28.65
N GLU A 448 -22.93 -21.63 28.51
CA GLU A 448 -24.33 -21.79 29.00
C GLU A 448 -25.42 -21.30 28.01
N SER A 449 -26.39 -22.10 27.54
CA SER A 449 -26.89 -23.42 27.93
C SER A 449 -27.73 -24.05 26.79
N GLU A 450 -27.79 -25.39 26.79
CA GLU A 450 -28.45 -26.33 25.88
C GLU A 450 -29.86 -25.97 25.36
N GLU A 451 -30.15 -26.30 24.09
CA GLU A 451 -31.12 -27.37 23.73
C GLU A 451 -31.07 -27.69 22.22
N VAL A 452 -30.89 -28.98 21.92
CA VAL A 452 -30.84 -29.57 20.56
C VAL A 452 -32.25 -30.05 20.15
N PRO A 453 -32.61 -30.02 18.85
CA PRO A 453 -32.99 -31.30 18.26
C PRO A 453 -32.42 -31.58 16.85
N ALA A 454 -31.84 -32.79 16.76
CA ALA A 454 -31.63 -33.68 15.62
C ALA A 454 -30.57 -33.34 14.54
N GLU A 455 -29.49 -34.14 14.58
CA GLU A 455 -28.33 -34.18 13.67
C GLU A 455 -28.63 -34.25 12.16
N PRO A 456 -27.65 -33.82 11.35
CA PRO A 456 -27.00 -34.77 10.46
C PRO A 456 -25.47 -34.75 10.59
N LYS A 457 -24.91 -35.87 11.08
CA LYS A 457 -23.57 -36.48 10.89
C LYS A 457 -22.30 -35.58 10.92
N PRO A 458 -21.23 -36.00 11.63
CA PRO A 458 -19.99 -35.23 11.74
C PRO A 458 -19.28 -35.08 10.39
N PHE A 459 -18.85 -33.85 10.07
CA PHE A 459 -17.99 -33.57 8.92
C PHE A 459 -16.57 -34.06 9.22
N ASN A 460 -16.00 -34.83 8.30
CA ASN A 460 -14.70 -35.49 8.42
C ASN A 460 -13.54 -34.51 8.17
N LYS A 461 -12.50 -34.52 9.01
CA LYS A 461 -11.35 -33.58 8.96
C LYS A 461 -10.45 -33.70 7.71
N ASP A 462 -10.62 -34.74 6.88
CA ASP A 462 -9.86 -34.97 5.65
C ASP A 462 -10.55 -34.45 4.36
N ARG A 463 -11.62 -33.64 4.48
CA ARG A 463 -12.45 -33.26 3.33
C ARG A 463 -11.92 -32.01 2.63
N LEU A 464 -11.46 -32.16 1.39
CA LEU A 464 -11.12 -31.04 0.51
C LEU A 464 -12.39 -30.38 -0.02
N VAL A 465 -12.51 -29.06 0.10
CA VAL A 465 -13.65 -28.29 -0.43
C VAL A 465 -13.13 -27.19 -1.34
N LEU A 466 -13.69 -27.04 -2.53
CA LEU A 466 -13.35 -25.98 -3.46
C LEU A 466 -14.58 -25.14 -3.75
N TYR A 467 -14.60 -23.90 -3.28
CA TYR A 467 -15.55 -22.91 -3.76
C TYR A 467 -15.02 -22.31 -5.06
N HIS A 468 -15.78 -22.43 -6.14
CA HIS A 468 -15.33 -21.98 -7.45
C HIS A 468 -16.48 -21.49 -8.30
N TRP A 469 -16.15 -20.82 -9.40
CA TRP A 469 -17.12 -20.60 -10.47
C TRP A 469 -16.65 -21.29 -11.75
N THR A 470 -17.50 -22.11 -12.36
CA THR A 470 -17.11 -22.93 -13.54
C THR A 470 -16.54 -22.12 -14.71
N GLN A 471 -16.90 -20.84 -14.82
CA GLN A 471 -16.46 -19.93 -15.89
C GLN A 471 -15.27 -19.05 -15.53
N SER A 472 -14.85 -19.00 -14.27
CA SER A 472 -13.64 -18.27 -13.88
C SER A 472 -12.41 -18.98 -14.43
N PHE A 473 -11.55 -18.24 -15.14
CA PHE A 473 -10.32 -18.78 -15.71
C PHE A 473 -9.38 -19.36 -14.64
N ALA A 474 -9.26 -18.67 -13.49
CA ALA A 474 -8.49 -19.15 -12.35
C ALA A 474 -9.08 -20.44 -11.75
N SER A 475 -10.42 -20.50 -11.63
CA SER A 475 -11.13 -21.70 -11.16
C SER A 475 -10.92 -22.89 -12.09
N GLN A 476 -10.90 -22.68 -13.40
CA GLN A 476 -10.66 -23.73 -14.38
C GLN A 476 -9.25 -24.35 -14.22
N LYS A 477 -8.21 -23.51 -14.02
CA LYS A 477 -6.84 -24.00 -13.77
C LYS A 477 -6.76 -24.89 -12.53
N VAL A 478 -7.29 -24.43 -11.40
CA VAL A 478 -7.28 -25.19 -10.13
C VAL A 478 -8.06 -26.51 -10.26
N ARG A 479 -9.24 -26.49 -10.88
CA ARG A 479 -10.05 -27.70 -11.09
C ARG A 479 -9.34 -28.72 -11.99
N LEU A 480 -8.61 -28.27 -13.01
CA LEU A 480 -7.80 -29.14 -13.85
C LEU A 480 -6.67 -29.80 -13.04
N VAL A 481 -5.98 -29.05 -12.18
CA VAL A 481 -4.91 -29.57 -11.30
C VAL A 481 -5.47 -30.63 -10.33
N ILE A 482 -6.57 -30.33 -9.64
CA ILE A 482 -7.23 -31.28 -8.72
C ILE A 482 -7.63 -32.56 -9.45
N SER A 483 -8.16 -32.44 -10.67
CA SER A 483 -8.64 -33.56 -11.48
C SER A 483 -7.49 -34.40 -12.07
N GLU A 484 -6.39 -33.79 -12.52
CA GLU A 484 -5.20 -34.51 -12.98
C GLU A 484 -4.45 -35.20 -11.83
N LYS A 485 -4.44 -34.62 -10.62
CA LYS A 485 -3.94 -35.27 -9.41
C LYS A 485 -4.85 -36.39 -8.88
N GLY A 486 -6.08 -36.50 -9.39
CA GLY A 486 -7.05 -37.51 -8.95
C GLY A 486 -7.59 -37.28 -7.54
N LEU A 487 -7.54 -36.04 -7.04
CA LEU A 487 -7.98 -35.71 -5.68
C LEU A 487 -9.52 -35.68 -5.61
N VAL A 488 -10.06 -36.21 -4.52
CA VAL A 488 -11.50 -36.15 -4.24
C VAL A 488 -11.79 -34.83 -3.52
N CYS A 489 -12.37 -33.88 -4.26
CA CYS A 489 -12.70 -32.55 -3.76
C CYS A 489 -14.21 -32.28 -3.88
N ASP A 490 -14.79 -31.73 -2.80
CA ASP A 490 -16.16 -31.25 -2.75
C ASP A 490 -16.26 -29.88 -3.43
N GLU A 491 -16.66 -29.88 -4.70
CA GLU A 491 -16.81 -28.67 -5.51
C GLU A 491 -18.13 -27.95 -5.18
N ARG A 492 -18.04 -26.69 -4.72
CA ARG A 492 -19.17 -25.81 -4.42
C ARG A 492 -19.19 -24.62 -5.38
N ASP A 493 -20.24 -24.52 -6.18
CA ASP A 493 -20.37 -23.46 -7.18
C ASP A 493 -20.82 -22.14 -6.54
N VAL A 494 -20.05 -21.07 -6.80
CA VAL A 494 -20.31 -19.69 -6.37
C VAL A 494 -20.54 -18.85 -7.62
N SER A 495 -21.77 -18.41 -7.81
CA SER A 495 -22.18 -17.69 -9.02
C SER A 495 -21.75 -16.22 -8.97
N LEU A 496 -20.78 -15.85 -9.81
CA LEU A 496 -20.37 -14.45 -9.97
C LEU A 496 -21.51 -13.55 -10.50
N PRO A 497 -22.30 -13.95 -11.52
CA PRO A 497 -23.40 -13.13 -12.01
C PRO A 497 -24.50 -12.84 -10.98
N LEU A 498 -24.72 -13.77 -10.03
CA LEU A 498 -25.69 -13.61 -8.94
C LEU A 498 -25.09 -12.90 -7.73
N GLN A 499 -23.84 -12.42 -7.82
CA GLN A 499 -23.13 -11.77 -6.73
C GLN A 499 -22.98 -12.65 -5.47
N GLU A 500 -23.00 -13.98 -5.59
CA GLU A 500 -22.85 -14.90 -4.44
C GLU A 500 -21.48 -14.75 -3.76
N HIS A 501 -20.47 -14.30 -4.51
CA HIS A 501 -19.13 -13.94 -4.01
C HIS A 501 -19.11 -12.69 -3.12
N LYS A 502 -20.18 -11.89 -3.13
CA LYS A 502 -20.36 -10.74 -2.24
C LYS A 502 -21.24 -11.06 -1.04
N GLU A 503 -21.84 -12.26 -0.97
CA GLU A 503 -22.66 -12.63 0.16
C GLU A 503 -21.78 -12.78 1.42
N PRO A 504 -22.26 -12.35 2.61
CA PRO A 504 -21.46 -12.35 3.84
C PRO A 504 -20.84 -13.71 4.20
N TRP A 505 -21.47 -14.83 3.83
CA TRP A 505 -20.92 -16.15 4.08
C TRP A 505 -19.68 -16.47 3.23
N PHE A 506 -19.61 -15.96 1.99
CA PHE A 506 -18.45 -16.14 1.12
C PHE A 506 -17.37 -15.12 1.43
N MET A 507 -17.75 -13.89 1.77
CA MET A 507 -16.82 -12.83 2.19
C MET A 507 -16.01 -13.22 3.44
N ARG A 508 -16.62 -13.97 4.36
CA ARG A 508 -15.92 -14.57 5.52
C ARG A 508 -14.86 -15.60 5.12
N LEU A 509 -14.97 -16.21 3.94
CA LEU A 509 -13.97 -17.14 3.41
C LEU A 509 -12.92 -16.44 2.54
N ASN A 510 -13.31 -15.39 1.82
CA ASN A 510 -12.41 -14.62 0.98
C ASN A 510 -12.88 -13.16 0.85
N LEU A 511 -12.25 -12.27 1.62
CA LEU A 511 -12.42 -10.81 1.52
C LEU A 511 -12.02 -10.26 0.13
N GLY A 512 -11.27 -11.05 -0.64
CA GLY A 512 -10.91 -10.76 -2.02
C GLY A 512 -12.10 -10.71 -2.99
N GLU A 513 -13.29 -11.20 -2.63
CA GLU A 513 -14.47 -11.30 -3.52
C GLU A 513 -14.21 -12.15 -4.78
N GLU A 514 -13.15 -12.96 -4.77
CA GLU A 514 -12.68 -13.70 -5.94
C GLU A 514 -12.81 -15.21 -5.76
N VAL A 515 -12.85 -15.93 -6.88
CA VAL A 515 -12.91 -17.40 -6.93
C VAL A 515 -11.74 -17.91 -7.77
N PRO A 516 -11.08 -19.02 -7.40
CA PRO A 516 -11.53 -20.02 -6.42
C PRO A 516 -11.01 -19.80 -4.98
N VAL A 517 -11.68 -20.44 -4.01
CA VAL A 517 -11.24 -20.56 -2.61
C VAL A 517 -11.19 -22.04 -2.24
N PHE A 518 -10.05 -22.52 -1.79
CA PHE A 518 -9.82 -23.92 -1.43
C PHE A 518 -9.71 -24.08 0.07
N LEU A 519 -10.39 -25.09 0.62
CA LEU A 519 -10.35 -25.44 2.03
C LEU A 519 -9.83 -26.86 2.20
N HIS A 520 -8.89 -27.01 3.12
CA HIS A 520 -8.37 -28.31 3.56
C HIS A 520 -8.13 -28.28 5.07
N GLY A 521 -8.99 -28.95 5.83
CA GLY A 521 -9.05 -28.80 7.29
C GLY A 521 -9.37 -27.35 7.67
N ASP A 522 -8.52 -26.73 8.47
CA ASP A 522 -8.65 -25.34 8.92
C ASP A 522 -7.97 -24.34 7.97
N ASN A 523 -7.29 -24.81 6.91
CA ASN A 523 -6.61 -23.95 5.95
C ASN A 523 -7.59 -23.43 4.90
N ILE A 524 -7.73 -22.10 4.79
CA ILE A 524 -8.47 -21.42 3.73
C ILE A 524 -7.45 -20.72 2.82
N ILE A 525 -7.42 -21.09 1.54
CA ILE A 525 -6.49 -20.53 0.55
C ILE A 525 -7.30 -19.92 -0.58
N SER A 526 -7.13 -18.62 -0.82
CA SER A 526 -7.94 -17.83 -1.77
C SER A 526 -7.19 -17.40 -3.04
N ASP A 527 -5.86 -17.42 -3.06
CA ASP A 527 -5.06 -17.14 -4.25
C ASP A 527 -4.86 -18.41 -5.10
N TYR A 528 -5.20 -18.37 -6.39
CA TYR A 528 -5.17 -19.57 -7.22
C TYR A 528 -3.76 -20.15 -7.43
N ASN A 529 -2.71 -19.32 -7.44
CA ASN A 529 -1.33 -19.79 -7.58
C ASN A 529 -0.88 -20.49 -6.28
N GLN A 530 -1.24 -19.91 -5.14
CA GLN A 530 -1.00 -20.52 -3.84
C GLN A 530 -1.77 -21.84 -3.67
N ILE A 531 -3.01 -21.93 -4.18
CA ILE A 531 -3.78 -23.18 -4.18
C ILE A 531 -3.02 -24.24 -4.97
N ILE A 532 -2.55 -23.93 -6.18
CA ILE A 532 -1.80 -24.89 -7.02
C ILE A 532 -0.50 -25.31 -6.33
N ASP A 533 0.26 -24.36 -5.78
CA ASP A 533 1.51 -24.65 -5.10
C ASP A 533 1.29 -25.48 -3.82
N TYR A 534 0.20 -25.22 -3.10
CA TYR A 534 -0.21 -26.01 -1.95
C TYR A 534 -0.60 -27.43 -2.35
N LEU A 535 -1.35 -27.60 -3.45
CA LEU A 535 -1.74 -28.92 -3.96
C LEU A 535 -0.53 -29.74 -4.43
N GLU A 536 0.46 -29.09 -5.04
CA GLU A 536 1.72 -29.74 -5.46
C GLU A 536 2.59 -30.15 -4.27
N LYS A 537 2.71 -29.29 -3.25
CA LYS A 537 3.54 -29.58 -2.05
C LYS A 537 2.89 -30.60 -1.10
N THR A 538 1.58 -30.54 -0.94
CA THR A 538 0.86 -31.30 0.10
C THR A 538 0.49 -32.70 -0.36
N PHE A 539 0.09 -32.86 -1.62
CA PHE A 539 -0.38 -34.15 -2.15
C PHE A 539 0.67 -34.75 -3.09
N VAL A 540 1.63 -35.46 -2.50
CA VAL A 540 2.71 -36.18 -3.19
C VAL A 540 2.66 -37.67 -2.86
N GLY A 541 3.00 -38.54 -3.82
CA GLY A 541 3.08 -39.99 -3.62
C GLY A 541 2.95 -40.79 -4.92
N ASP A 542 3.27 -42.07 -4.87
CA ASP A 542 3.37 -42.94 -6.07
C ASP A 542 2.06 -43.05 -6.89
N THR A 543 0.91 -42.77 -6.26
CA THR A 543 -0.42 -42.82 -6.89
C THR A 543 -0.99 -41.44 -7.25
N VAL A 544 -0.28 -40.35 -6.94
CA VAL A 544 -0.71 -38.96 -7.20
C VAL A 544 0.19 -38.35 -8.27
N ALA A 545 -0.40 -37.77 -9.31
CA ALA A 545 0.39 -37.15 -10.36
C ALA A 545 1.23 -35.97 -9.82
N GLN A 546 2.52 -35.96 -10.15
CA GLN A 546 3.42 -34.85 -9.89
C GLN A 546 3.46 -33.96 -11.14
N LEU A 547 2.89 -32.76 -11.07
CA LEU A 547 2.76 -31.87 -12.24
C LEU A 547 3.91 -30.87 -12.34
N ILE A 548 4.63 -30.65 -11.24
CA ILE A 548 5.90 -29.91 -11.20
C ILE A 548 7.04 -30.90 -10.98
N PRO A 549 7.94 -31.08 -11.96
CA PRO A 549 9.11 -31.96 -11.83
C PRO A 549 10.01 -31.57 -10.65
N ASP A 550 10.84 -32.51 -10.17
CA ASP A 550 11.76 -32.25 -9.07
C ASP A 550 12.74 -31.10 -9.38
N PRO A 551 13.14 -30.28 -8.38
CA PRO A 551 14.01 -29.12 -8.59
C PRO A 551 15.34 -29.42 -9.29
N ASP A 552 15.87 -30.64 -9.13
CA ASP A 552 17.12 -31.08 -9.75
C ASP A 552 16.96 -31.52 -11.22
N SER A 553 15.72 -31.59 -11.73
CA SER A 553 15.43 -31.96 -13.11
C SER A 553 15.56 -30.75 -14.05
N PRO A 554 16.21 -30.89 -15.22
CA PRO A 554 16.25 -29.83 -16.24
C PRO A 554 14.85 -29.47 -16.79
N LEU A 555 13.84 -30.30 -16.52
CA LEU A 555 12.45 -30.02 -16.85
C LEU A 555 11.80 -29.01 -15.87
N HIS A 556 12.29 -28.91 -14.63
CA HIS A 556 11.72 -28.04 -13.61
C HIS A 556 11.80 -26.56 -14.00
N GLU A 557 12.99 -26.09 -14.38
CA GLU A 557 13.21 -24.71 -14.81
C GLU A 557 12.33 -24.34 -16.01
N ARG A 558 12.16 -25.27 -16.94
CA ARG A 558 11.34 -25.07 -18.14
C ARG A 558 9.85 -24.97 -17.81
N VAL A 559 9.34 -25.84 -16.92
CA VAL A 559 7.94 -25.79 -16.46
C VAL A 559 7.66 -24.46 -15.74
N GLN A 560 8.58 -24.00 -14.89
CA GLN A 560 8.44 -22.71 -14.21
C GLN A 560 8.47 -21.52 -15.18
N GLN A 561 9.38 -21.54 -16.16
CA GLN A 561 9.48 -20.49 -17.18
C GLN A 561 8.18 -20.35 -17.99
N TYR A 562 7.64 -21.47 -18.49
CA TYR A 562 6.40 -21.43 -19.27
C TYR A 562 5.16 -21.15 -18.41
N ARG A 563 5.13 -21.58 -17.14
CA ARG A 563 4.09 -21.16 -16.20
C ARG A 563 4.09 -19.64 -16.04
N GLN A 564 5.23 -19.04 -15.73
CA GLN A 564 5.35 -17.57 -15.58
C GLN A 564 4.97 -16.83 -16.86
N LEU A 565 5.42 -17.31 -18.03
CA LEU A 565 5.07 -16.72 -19.32
C LEU A 565 3.56 -16.73 -19.56
N LEU A 566 2.90 -17.88 -19.34
CA LEU A 566 1.47 -18.03 -19.58
C LEU A 566 0.60 -17.30 -18.55
N ASP A 567 1.04 -17.24 -17.29
CA ASP A 567 0.33 -16.51 -16.23
C ASP A 567 0.50 -14.99 -16.35
N SER A 568 1.51 -14.50 -17.08
CA SER A 568 1.70 -13.06 -17.34
C SER A 568 0.70 -12.47 -18.34
N LEU A 569 -0.07 -13.31 -19.05
CA LEU A 569 -1.03 -12.87 -20.06
C LEU A 569 -2.31 -12.27 -19.41
N PRO A 570 -2.77 -11.07 -19.83
CA PRO A 570 -3.92 -10.40 -19.24
C PRO A 570 -5.27 -11.01 -19.71
N MET A 571 -5.63 -12.15 -19.14
CA MET A 571 -6.82 -12.91 -19.53
C MET A 571 -8.16 -12.22 -19.26
N ASP A 572 -8.20 -11.33 -18.28
CA ASP A 572 -9.34 -10.44 -18.00
C ASP A 572 -9.54 -9.43 -19.14
N ALA A 573 -8.47 -8.82 -19.64
CA ALA A 573 -8.51 -7.91 -20.77
C ALA A 573 -8.95 -8.60 -22.06
N TYR A 574 -8.45 -9.82 -22.35
CA TYR A 574 -8.91 -10.59 -23.51
C TYR A 574 -10.39 -10.97 -23.38
N THR A 575 -10.82 -11.39 -22.19
CA THR A 575 -12.21 -11.79 -21.94
C THR A 575 -13.16 -10.60 -22.13
N HIS A 576 -12.92 -9.49 -21.43
CA HIS A 576 -13.79 -8.31 -21.48
C HIS A 576 -13.72 -7.63 -22.85
N GLY A 577 -12.51 -7.43 -23.38
CA GLY A 577 -12.30 -6.80 -24.66
C GLY A 577 -12.98 -7.54 -25.82
N CYS A 578 -12.90 -8.87 -25.88
CA CYS A 578 -13.58 -9.65 -26.92
C CYS A 578 -15.11 -9.66 -26.79
N ILE A 579 -15.66 -9.46 -25.58
CA ILE A 579 -17.11 -9.30 -25.37
C ILE A 579 -17.57 -7.91 -25.82
N LEU A 580 -16.78 -6.87 -25.56
CA LEU A 580 -17.05 -5.49 -25.96
C LEU A 580 -16.85 -5.26 -27.47
N HIS A 581 -15.88 -5.94 -28.08
CA HIS A 581 -15.52 -5.84 -29.49
C HIS A 581 -15.68 -7.17 -30.25
N PRO A 582 -16.93 -7.63 -30.47
CA PRO A 582 -17.19 -8.90 -31.13
C PRO A 582 -16.64 -8.97 -32.57
N GLU A 583 -16.42 -7.83 -33.22
CA GLU A 583 -15.78 -7.72 -34.54
C GLU A 583 -14.36 -8.29 -34.61
N LEU A 584 -13.69 -8.44 -33.45
CA LEU A 584 -12.36 -9.04 -33.35
C LEU A 584 -12.41 -10.56 -33.24
N THR A 585 -13.60 -11.15 -33.08
CA THR A 585 -13.82 -12.58 -32.85
C THR A 585 -14.56 -13.24 -34.00
N THR A 586 -14.30 -14.53 -34.22
CA THR A 586 -14.97 -15.34 -35.24
C THR A 586 -15.50 -16.62 -34.61
N ASP A 587 -16.80 -16.88 -34.76
CA ASP A 587 -17.48 -18.04 -34.17
C ASP A 587 -17.29 -18.17 -32.65
N SER A 588 -17.40 -17.04 -31.95
CA SER A 588 -17.42 -17.03 -30.47
C SER A 588 -18.53 -17.96 -29.95
N MET A 589 -18.18 -18.76 -28.94
CA MET A 589 -19.14 -19.65 -28.27
C MET A 589 -20.02 -18.89 -27.27
N ILE A 590 -19.81 -17.57 -27.13
CA ILE A 590 -20.63 -16.69 -26.31
C ILE A 590 -21.96 -16.40 -27.05
N PRO A 591 -23.12 -16.71 -26.46
CA PRO A 591 -24.41 -16.44 -27.07
C PRO A 591 -24.63 -14.93 -27.23
N LYS A 592 -25.11 -14.50 -28.40
CA LYS A 592 -25.34 -13.07 -28.71
C LYS A 592 -26.19 -12.33 -27.66
N TYR A 593 -27.17 -13.01 -27.07
CA TYR A 593 -28.01 -12.44 -26.01
C TYR A 593 -27.27 -12.29 -24.68
N ALA A 594 -26.34 -13.21 -24.35
CA ALA A 594 -25.49 -13.11 -23.18
C ALA A 594 -24.45 -11.99 -23.35
N THR A 595 -23.92 -11.80 -24.57
CA THR A 595 -23.09 -10.64 -24.91
C THR A 595 -23.83 -9.32 -24.67
N ALA A 596 -25.11 -9.24 -25.05
CA ALA A 596 -25.94 -8.05 -24.82
C ALA A 596 -26.20 -7.81 -23.33
N GLU A 597 -26.47 -8.86 -22.56
CA GLU A 597 -26.73 -8.77 -21.11
C GLU A 597 -25.47 -8.42 -20.32
N ILE A 598 -24.32 -9.02 -20.64
CA ILE A 598 -23.02 -8.67 -20.01
C ILE A 598 -22.64 -7.22 -20.36
N ARG A 599 -22.84 -6.80 -21.61
CA ARG A 599 -22.64 -5.39 -22.01
C ARG A 599 -23.58 -4.45 -21.25
N ARG A 600 -24.84 -4.84 -21.08
CA ARG A 600 -25.83 -4.09 -20.29
C ARG A 600 -25.40 -3.98 -18.84
N HIS A 601 -24.92 -5.06 -18.21
CA HIS A 601 -24.40 -5.04 -16.85
C HIS A 601 -23.14 -4.18 -16.70
N LEU A 602 -22.18 -4.25 -17.63
CA LEU A 602 -20.97 -3.43 -17.60
C LEU A 602 -21.28 -1.93 -17.75
N VAL A 603 -22.24 -1.59 -18.63
CA VAL A 603 -22.70 -0.20 -18.83
C VAL A 603 -23.56 0.28 -17.65
N ASN A 604 -24.46 -0.55 -17.12
CA ASN A 604 -25.32 -0.20 -16.00
C ASN A 604 -24.57 -0.14 -14.66
N ALA A 605 -23.47 -0.88 -14.50
CA ALA A 605 -22.63 -0.78 -13.31
C ALA A 605 -22.10 0.64 -13.09
N ALA A 606 -21.90 1.43 -14.15
CA ALA A 606 -21.52 2.84 -14.05
C ALA A 606 -22.67 3.74 -13.57
N THR A 607 -23.89 3.45 -14.01
CA THR A 607 -25.11 4.23 -13.67
C THR A 607 -25.70 3.85 -12.32
N GLU A 608 -25.63 2.57 -11.91
CA GLU A 608 -26.02 2.11 -10.58
C GLU A 608 -25.08 2.66 -9.50
N LEU A 609 -23.79 2.86 -9.81
CA LEU A 609 -22.83 3.56 -8.95
C LEU A 609 -23.22 5.02 -8.67
N MET A 610 -23.62 5.78 -9.70
CA MET A 610 -24.11 7.16 -9.52
C MET A 610 -25.41 7.26 -8.70
N LYS A 611 -26.20 6.18 -8.65
CA LYS A 611 -27.42 6.11 -7.83
C LYS A 611 -27.12 5.65 -6.40
N LEU A 612 -26.19 4.72 -6.22
CA LEU A 612 -25.73 4.25 -4.91
C LEU A 612 -24.97 5.34 -4.14
N ASP A 613 -24.34 6.29 -4.84
CA ASP A 613 -23.76 7.53 -4.29
C ASP A 613 -24.81 8.42 -3.57
N HIS A 614 -26.11 8.14 -3.76
CA HIS A 614 -27.21 8.91 -3.19
C HIS A 614 -28.07 8.14 -2.17
N GLU A 615 -28.05 6.81 -2.15
CA GLU A 615 -29.10 6.03 -1.46
C GLU A 615 -28.64 5.17 -0.27
N GLU A 616 -27.35 4.79 -0.13
CA GLU A 616 -26.86 4.06 1.07
C GLU A 616 -25.46 4.50 1.54
N PRO A 617 -25.35 5.42 2.53
CA PRO A 617 -24.07 5.94 3.03
C PRO A 617 -23.29 4.97 3.95
N GLN A 618 -23.78 3.74 4.17
CA GLN A 618 -23.23 2.82 5.18
C GLN A 618 -22.38 1.67 4.63
N LEU A 619 -22.22 1.55 3.30
CA LEU A 619 -21.37 0.50 2.69
C LEU A 619 -19.99 1.05 2.29
N THR A 620 -19.07 1.06 3.26
CA THR A 620 -17.60 0.92 3.20
C THR A 620 -16.86 1.40 1.93
N GLU A 621 -16.10 2.51 2.03
CA GLU A 621 -15.13 3.04 1.06
C GLU A 621 -14.23 2.03 0.31
N PRO A 622 -13.78 0.91 0.91
CA PRO A 622 -13.06 -0.14 0.19
C PRO A 622 -13.84 -0.70 -1.02
N TYR A 623 -15.16 -0.82 -0.89
CA TYR A 623 -16.04 -1.27 -1.96
C TYR A 623 -16.05 -0.28 -3.12
N LEU A 624 -16.21 1.01 -2.82
CA LEU A 624 -16.20 2.10 -3.80
C LEU A 624 -14.83 2.24 -4.49
N SER A 625 -13.72 2.16 -3.75
CA SER A 625 -12.35 2.22 -4.30
C SER A 625 -12.03 1.02 -5.21
N LYS A 626 -12.41 -0.20 -4.79
CA LYS A 626 -12.23 -1.42 -5.58
C LYS A 626 -13.12 -1.41 -6.83
N GLN A 627 -14.34 -0.87 -6.72
CA GLN A 627 -15.25 -0.71 -7.85
C GLN A 627 -14.78 0.38 -8.83
N LYS A 628 -14.17 1.47 -8.35
CA LYS A 628 -13.48 2.49 -9.17
C LYS A 628 -12.27 1.89 -9.91
N LYS A 629 -11.44 1.08 -9.25
CA LYS A 629 -10.33 0.35 -9.90
C LYS A 629 -10.82 -0.64 -10.96
N LEU A 630 -11.91 -1.36 -10.69
CA LEU A 630 -12.55 -2.24 -11.66
C LEU A 630 -13.07 -1.47 -12.88
N MET A 631 -13.69 -0.30 -12.66
CA MET A 631 -14.14 0.61 -13.72
C MET A 631 -12.99 1.13 -14.58
N ALA A 632 -11.87 1.55 -13.98
CA ALA A 632 -10.67 1.96 -14.71
C ALA A 632 -10.13 0.83 -15.61
N LYS A 633 -10.07 -0.40 -15.10
CA LYS A 633 -9.70 -1.59 -15.90
C LYS A 633 -10.67 -1.84 -17.05
N ILE A 634 -11.99 -1.72 -16.82
CA ILE A 634 -13.00 -1.92 -17.87
C ILE A 634 -12.90 -0.85 -18.97
N LEU A 635 -12.64 0.42 -18.60
CA LEU A 635 -12.37 1.51 -19.54
C LEU A 635 -11.14 1.23 -20.41
N ASP A 636 -10.07 0.70 -19.81
CA ASP A 636 -8.89 0.28 -20.57
C ASP A 636 -9.21 -0.89 -21.52
N HIS A 637 -10.09 -1.81 -21.13
CA HIS A 637 -10.50 -2.96 -21.96
C HIS A 637 -11.40 -2.59 -23.15
N ASP A 638 -12.13 -1.47 -23.10
CA ASP A 638 -12.95 -0.93 -24.20
C ASP A 638 -12.11 -0.18 -25.27
N ASN A 639 -10.81 0.00 -25.02
CA ASN A 639 -9.91 0.60 -26.00
C ASN A 639 -9.45 -0.43 -27.04
N VAL A 640 -10.09 -0.41 -28.21
CA VAL A 640 -9.77 -1.29 -29.36
C VAL A 640 -8.29 -1.29 -29.74
N ASN A 641 -7.60 -0.14 -29.66
CA ASN A 641 -6.20 -0.03 -30.04
C ASN A 641 -5.29 -0.74 -29.02
N TYR A 642 -5.59 -0.57 -27.73
CA TYR A 642 -4.93 -1.32 -26.66
C TYR A 642 -5.18 -2.82 -26.80
N LEU A 643 -6.44 -3.22 -27.01
CA LEU A 643 -6.81 -4.62 -27.20
C LEU A 643 -6.09 -5.27 -28.40
N LYS A 644 -5.99 -4.56 -29.53
CA LYS A 644 -5.23 -5.04 -30.70
C LYS A 644 -3.75 -5.23 -30.39
N LYS A 645 -3.14 -4.35 -29.59
CA LYS A 645 -1.74 -4.45 -29.18
C LYS A 645 -1.51 -5.72 -28.34
N ILE A 646 -2.29 -5.91 -27.27
CA ILE A 646 -2.14 -7.09 -26.39
C ILE A 646 -2.50 -8.41 -27.08
N LEU A 647 -3.39 -8.39 -28.07
CA LEU A 647 -3.68 -9.54 -28.95
C LEU A 647 -2.54 -9.82 -29.95
N GLY A 648 -1.74 -8.81 -30.29
CA GLY A 648 -0.50 -8.97 -31.05
C GLY A 648 0.60 -9.64 -30.21
N GLU A 649 0.75 -9.21 -28.95
CA GLU A 649 1.66 -9.84 -27.99
C GLU A 649 1.30 -11.31 -27.74
N LEU A 650 -0.01 -11.62 -27.63
CA LEU A 650 -0.50 -13.00 -27.57
C LEU A 650 -0.04 -13.83 -28.78
N ALA A 651 -0.04 -13.26 -29.99
CA ALA A 651 0.42 -13.95 -31.19
C ALA A 651 1.89 -14.37 -31.07
N MET A 652 2.73 -13.46 -30.57
CA MET A 652 4.16 -13.71 -30.36
C MET A 652 4.41 -14.82 -29.34
N VAL A 653 3.63 -14.86 -28.26
CA VAL A 653 3.71 -15.94 -27.26
C VAL A 653 3.31 -17.28 -27.87
N LEU A 654 2.25 -17.31 -28.68
CA LEU A 654 1.84 -18.54 -29.38
C LEU A 654 2.86 -18.99 -30.43
N ASP A 655 3.58 -18.06 -31.08
CA ASP A 655 4.70 -18.39 -31.97
C ASP A 655 5.87 -19.01 -31.21
N GLN A 656 6.19 -18.48 -30.03
CA GLN A 656 7.20 -19.06 -29.15
C GLN A 656 6.82 -20.47 -28.70
N VAL A 657 5.54 -20.70 -28.37
CA VAL A 657 5.02 -22.03 -28.00
C VAL A 657 5.07 -23.00 -29.20
N GLU A 658 4.68 -22.55 -30.39
CA GLU A 658 4.75 -23.36 -31.61
C GLU A 658 6.18 -23.82 -31.93
N ALA A 659 7.14 -22.88 -31.90
CA ALA A 659 8.55 -23.16 -32.12
C ALA A 659 9.10 -24.15 -31.09
N GLU A 660 8.68 -24.03 -29.82
CA GLU A 660 9.08 -24.96 -28.78
C GLU A 660 8.50 -26.36 -29.00
N LEU A 661 7.22 -26.48 -29.35
CA LEU A 661 6.59 -27.77 -29.67
C LEU A 661 7.26 -28.45 -30.87
N GLU A 662 7.65 -27.68 -31.90
CA GLU A 662 8.42 -28.20 -33.03
C GLU A 662 9.81 -28.67 -32.62
N LYS A 663 10.52 -27.89 -31.81
CA LYS A 663 11.82 -28.27 -31.26
C LYS A 663 11.75 -29.60 -30.51
N ARG A 664 10.73 -29.80 -29.67
CA ARG A 664 10.56 -31.08 -28.94
C ARG A 664 10.29 -32.26 -29.86
N LYS A 665 9.53 -32.04 -30.94
CA LYS A 665 9.29 -33.07 -31.95
C LYS A 665 10.57 -33.51 -32.65
N LEU A 666 11.52 -32.60 -32.87
CA LEU A 666 12.84 -32.90 -33.45
C LEU A 666 13.75 -33.60 -32.44
N GLU A 667 13.80 -33.14 -31.18
CA GLU A 667 14.66 -33.73 -30.15
C GLU A 667 14.31 -35.21 -29.85
N TYR A 668 13.03 -35.56 -29.88
CA TYR A 668 12.53 -36.90 -29.57
C TYR A 668 12.18 -37.70 -30.84
N GLN A 669 12.70 -37.30 -31.99
CA GLN A 669 12.44 -37.94 -33.28
C GLN A 669 12.90 -39.41 -33.25
N GLY A 670 11.93 -40.35 -33.34
CA GLY A 670 12.17 -41.80 -33.31
C GLY A 670 11.72 -42.51 -32.02
N GLN A 671 11.33 -41.77 -30.98
CA GLN A 671 10.73 -42.34 -29.77
C GLN A 671 9.21 -42.44 -29.89
N LYS A 672 8.61 -43.57 -29.50
CA LYS A 672 7.15 -43.74 -29.42
C LYS A 672 6.61 -43.14 -28.11
N CYS A 673 6.67 -41.82 -27.96
CA CYS A 673 6.08 -41.10 -26.82
C CYS A 673 5.22 -39.93 -27.30
N GLU A 674 4.17 -39.62 -26.56
CA GLU A 674 3.39 -38.39 -26.79
C GLU A 674 4.17 -37.21 -26.21
N LEU A 675 4.32 -36.13 -26.99
CA LEU A 675 5.08 -34.95 -26.59
C LEU A 675 4.17 -33.84 -26.10
N TRP A 676 4.55 -33.24 -24.98
CA TRP A 676 3.94 -32.09 -24.34
C TRP A 676 4.88 -30.88 -24.43
N LEU A 677 4.48 -29.73 -23.89
CA LEU A 677 5.21 -28.46 -24.04
C LEU A 677 6.64 -28.57 -23.51
N CYS A 678 6.79 -29.12 -22.31
CA CYS A 678 8.09 -29.20 -21.64
C CYS A 678 8.81 -30.53 -21.86
N GLY A 679 8.11 -31.62 -22.22
CA GLY A 679 8.74 -32.94 -22.37
C GLY A 679 7.77 -34.07 -22.68
N PRO A 680 8.16 -35.33 -22.42
CA PRO A 680 7.30 -36.50 -22.62
C PRO A 680 6.22 -36.67 -21.52
N GLU A 681 6.38 -35.99 -20.39
CA GLU A 681 5.44 -36.01 -19.28
C GLU A 681 4.50 -34.80 -19.34
N PHE A 682 3.27 -34.99 -18.86
CA PHE A 682 2.25 -33.94 -18.81
C PHE A 682 2.43 -33.13 -17.53
N THR A 683 2.67 -31.83 -17.66
CA THR A 683 3.09 -30.94 -16.57
C THR A 683 2.11 -29.80 -16.32
N LEU A 684 2.37 -29.02 -15.27
CA LEU A 684 1.58 -27.83 -14.96
C LEU A 684 1.58 -26.79 -16.11
N ALA A 685 2.68 -26.67 -16.85
CA ALA A 685 2.76 -25.77 -18.00
C ALA A 685 1.76 -26.17 -19.10
N ASP A 686 1.51 -27.47 -19.28
CA ASP A 686 0.54 -28.01 -20.23
C ASP A 686 -0.90 -27.74 -19.81
N ILE A 687 -1.18 -27.78 -18.50
CA ILE A 687 -2.47 -27.40 -17.93
C ILE A 687 -2.74 -25.92 -18.17
N CYS A 688 -1.77 -25.04 -17.89
CA CYS A 688 -1.90 -23.60 -18.11
C CYS A 688 -2.13 -23.29 -19.60
N LEU A 689 -1.36 -23.89 -20.50
CA LEU A 689 -1.52 -23.70 -21.95
C LEU A 689 -2.86 -24.25 -22.44
N GLY A 690 -3.27 -25.43 -21.96
CA GLY A 690 -4.54 -26.03 -22.31
C GLY A 690 -5.74 -25.19 -21.89
N ALA A 691 -5.72 -24.66 -20.65
CA ALA A 691 -6.76 -23.76 -20.15
C ALA A 691 -6.82 -22.46 -20.98
N LEU A 692 -5.65 -21.87 -21.29
CA LEU A 692 -5.54 -20.68 -22.15
C LEU A 692 -6.16 -20.92 -23.52
N LEU A 693 -5.75 -21.97 -24.23
CA LEU A 693 -6.26 -22.31 -25.56
C LEU A 693 -7.76 -22.60 -25.56
N HIS A 694 -8.26 -23.27 -24.51
CA HIS A 694 -9.68 -23.48 -24.33
C HIS A 694 -10.44 -22.14 -24.19
N ARG A 695 -9.91 -21.21 -23.40
CA ARG A 695 -10.52 -19.88 -23.23
C ARG A 695 -10.48 -19.07 -24.52
N LEU A 696 -9.37 -19.08 -25.25
CA LEU A 696 -9.25 -18.40 -26.54
C LEU A 696 -10.20 -18.99 -27.60
N LYS A 697 -10.40 -20.31 -27.59
CA LYS A 697 -11.41 -20.96 -28.44
C LYS A 697 -12.83 -20.56 -28.06
N PHE A 698 -13.13 -20.50 -26.77
CA PHE A 698 -14.42 -20.02 -26.27
C PHE A 698 -14.72 -18.57 -26.72
N LEU A 699 -13.68 -17.71 -26.72
CA LEU A 699 -13.78 -16.32 -27.19
C LEU A 699 -13.86 -16.19 -28.72
N GLY A 700 -13.72 -17.26 -29.51
CA GLY A 700 -13.77 -17.21 -30.97
C GLY A 700 -12.46 -16.75 -31.62
N LEU A 701 -11.32 -16.94 -30.95
CA LEU A 701 -10.00 -16.57 -31.47
C LEU A 701 -9.26 -17.75 -32.14
N SER A 702 -9.72 -18.99 -31.96
CA SER A 702 -9.01 -20.19 -32.44
C SER A 702 -8.75 -20.18 -33.95
N LYS A 703 -9.75 -19.77 -34.75
CA LYS A 703 -9.63 -19.65 -36.22
C LYS A 703 -8.53 -18.71 -36.68
N LYS A 704 -8.27 -17.65 -35.92
CA LYS A 704 -7.28 -16.64 -36.25
C LYS A 704 -5.86 -17.05 -35.84
N TYR A 705 -5.73 -17.83 -34.78
CA TYR A 705 -4.44 -18.07 -34.15
C TYR A 705 -3.88 -19.49 -34.35
N TRP A 706 -4.69 -20.51 -34.65
CA TRP A 706 -4.10 -21.84 -34.92
C TRP A 706 -4.94 -22.76 -35.82
N GLU A 707 -6.26 -22.56 -35.92
CA GLU A 707 -7.13 -23.39 -36.78
C GLU A 707 -7.07 -23.02 -38.28
N ASP A 708 -6.42 -21.92 -38.65
CA ASP A 708 -6.10 -21.56 -40.04
C ASP A 708 -4.90 -22.34 -40.62
N GLY A 709 -4.23 -23.14 -39.80
CA GLY A 709 -3.04 -23.90 -40.17
C GLY A 709 -1.73 -23.13 -39.95
N SER A 710 -1.76 -21.93 -39.38
CA SER A 710 -0.56 -21.16 -39.05
C SER A 710 0.33 -21.83 -37.98
N ARG A 711 -0.28 -22.55 -37.03
CA ARG A 711 0.39 -23.19 -35.89
C ARG A 711 -0.03 -24.66 -35.75
N PRO A 712 0.44 -25.57 -36.64
CA PRO A 712 -0.01 -26.96 -36.70
C PRO A 712 0.38 -27.80 -35.49
N ASN A 713 1.51 -27.53 -34.83
CA ASN A 713 1.94 -28.29 -33.65
C ASN A 713 1.10 -27.92 -32.43
N LEU A 714 0.75 -26.64 -32.28
CA LEU A 714 -0.17 -26.11 -31.27
C LEU A 714 -1.58 -26.68 -31.44
N GLN A 715 -2.09 -26.70 -32.69
CA GLN A 715 -3.35 -27.38 -33.04
C GLN A 715 -3.34 -28.85 -32.59
N SER A 716 -2.27 -29.57 -32.94
CA SER A 716 -2.11 -30.98 -32.57
C SER A 716 -2.04 -31.17 -31.04
N PHE A 717 -1.31 -30.30 -30.34
CA PHE A 717 -1.23 -30.27 -28.88
C PHE A 717 -2.61 -30.08 -28.26
N PHE A 718 -3.36 -29.08 -28.71
CA PHE A 718 -4.69 -28.79 -28.16
C PHE A 718 -5.66 -29.96 -28.35
N VAL A 719 -5.64 -30.62 -29.52
CA VAL A 719 -6.45 -31.83 -29.78
C VAL A 719 -6.08 -32.98 -28.83
N ARG A 720 -4.81 -33.13 -28.45
CA ARG A 720 -4.39 -34.12 -27.45
C ARG A 720 -4.91 -33.76 -26.06
N VAL A 721 -4.74 -32.50 -25.65
CA VAL A 721 -5.22 -31.99 -24.37
C VAL A 721 -6.72 -32.20 -24.20
N GLN A 722 -7.52 -31.91 -25.23
CA GLN A 722 -8.98 -32.10 -25.21
C GLN A 722 -9.43 -33.56 -25.02
N LYS A 723 -8.58 -34.55 -25.32
CA LYS A 723 -8.90 -35.98 -25.12
C LYS A 723 -8.65 -36.43 -23.68
N ARG A 724 -7.84 -35.70 -22.90
CA ARG A 724 -7.53 -36.04 -21.50
C ARG A 724 -8.80 -36.06 -20.66
N TYR A 725 -8.85 -36.97 -19.69
CA TYR A 725 -10.01 -37.14 -18.83
C TYR A 725 -10.31 -35.87 -18.02
N ALA A 726 -9.30 -35.26 -17.40
CA ALA A 726 -9.49 -34.06 -16.58
C ALA A 726 -10.05 -32.90 -17.39
N PHE A 727 -9.53 -32.65 -18.60
CA PHE A 727 -10.04 -31.64 -19.51
C PHE A 727 -11.50 -31.88 -19.92
N ARG A 728 -11.87 -33.13 -20.27
CA ARG A 728 -13.27 -33.46 -20.58
C ARG A 728 -14.19 -33.30 -19.39
N LYS A 729 -13.75 -33.70 -18.19
CA LYS A 729 -14.52 -33.58 -16.95
C LYS A 729 -14.75 -32.12 -16.55
N VAL A 730 -13.71 -31.29 -16.61
CA VAL A 730 -13.75 -29.90 -16.10
C VAL A 730 -14.32 -28.92 -17.14
N LEU A 731 -13.99 -29.11 -18.42
CA LEU A 731 -14.25 -28.14 -19.50
C LEU A 731 -15.15 -28.70 -20.63
N GLY A 732 -15.51 -29.99 -20.61
CA GLY A 732 -16.20 -30.64 -21.74
C GLY A 732 -17.68 -30.28 -21.92
N ASP A 733 -18.35 -29.69 -20.92
CA ASP A 733 -19.80 -29.48 -20.93
C ASP A 733 -20.15 -28.01 -21.19
N ILE A 734 -20.12 -27.62 -22.47
CA ILE A 734 -20.33 -26.22 -22.91
C ILE A 734 -21.81 -25.78 -22.71
N HIS A 735 -22.76 -26.71 -22.60
CA HIS A 735 -24.18 -26.36 -22.43
C HIS A 735 -24.54 -25.88 -21.01
N THR A 736 -23.83 -26.32 -19.98
CA THR A 736 -23.98 -25.87 -18.58
C THR A 736 -23.43 -24.45 -18.36
N THR A 737 -22.46 -24.04 -19.18
CA THR A 737 -21.90 -22.69 -19.28
C THR A 737 -22.95 -21.65 -19.70
N LEU A 738 -23.90 -22.08 -20.52
CA LEU A 738 -24.90 -21.26 -21.19
C LEU A 738 -26.18 -21.12 -20.33
N LEU A 739 -26.50 -22.13 -19.53
CA LEU A 739 -27.65 -22.15 -18.62
C LEU A 739 -27.38 -21.46 -17.27
N SER A 740 -26.16 -21.55 -16.73
CA SER A 740 -25.78 -20.94 -15.45
C SER A 740 -25.66 -19.41 -15.51
N ALA A 741 -25.33 -18.86 -16.68
CA ALA A 741 -25.28 -17.42 -16.91
C ALA A 741 -26.66 -16.77 -17.08
N VAL A 742 -27.74 -17.56 -17.23
CA VAL A 742 -29.04 -17.08 -17.79
C VAL A 742 -30.25 -17.42 -16.93
N LEU A 743 -30.18 -18.40 -16.02
CA LEU A 743 -31.32 -18.72 -15.14
C LEU A 743 -31.44 -17.68 -14.00
N PRO A 744 -32.47 -16.80 -14.02
CA PRO A 744 -32.70 -15.86 -12.92
C PRO A 744 -33.21 -16.61 -11.68
N ASN A 745 -33.08 -15.97 -10.52
CA ASN A 745 -33.46 -16.37 -9.15
C ASN A 745 -34.70 -17.28 -8.94
N ALA A 746 -35.60 -17.42 -9.92
CA ALA A 746 -36.83 -18.20 -9.84
C ALA A 746 -36.62 -19.72 -9.61
N PHE A 747 -35.56 -20.34 -10.14
CA PHE A 747 -35.35 -21.79 -9.97
C PHE A 747 -34.57 -22.17 -8.69
N ARG A 748 -33.73 -21.27 -8.15
CA ARG A 748 -32.98 -21.53 -6.89
C ARG A 748 -33.80 -21.20 -5.63
N MET A 749 -34.74 -20.24 -5.67
CA MET A 749 -35.64 -19.96 -4.53
C MET A 749 -36.52 -21.16 -4.14
N VAL A 750 -36.88 -22.02 -5.10
CA VAL A 750 -37.67 -23.24 -4.84
C VAL A 750 -36.89 -24.28 -4.00
N LYS A 751 -35.55 -24.21 -3.98
CA LYS A 751 -34.71 -25.08 -3.14
C LYS A 751 -34.50 -24.57 -1.71
N LYS A 752 -34.62 -23.25 -1.47
CA LYS A 752 -34.35 -22.64 -0.15
C LYS A 752 -35.59 -22.57 0.78
N LYS A 753 -36.83 -22.66 0.26
CA LYS A 753 -38.05 -22.77 1.08
C LYS A 753 -39.12 -23.65 0.42
N PRO A 754 -39.43 -24.87 0.91
CA PRO A 754 -40.67 -25.53 0.52
C PRO A 754 -41.83 -24.76 1.18
N PRO A 755 -42.87 -24.33 0.44
CA PRO A 755 -44.00 -23.65 1.07
C PRO A 755 -44.79 -24.65 1.92
N SER A 756 -44.93 -24.34 3.20
CA SER A 756 -45.90 -24.98 4.08
C SER A 756 -47.32 -24.51 3.73
N PHE A 757 -48.26 -25.46 3.78
CA PHE A 757 -49.72 -25.36 3.64
C PHE A 757 -50.36 -25.60 2.26
N PHE A 758 -51.17 -26.67 2.28
CA PHE A 758 -52.13 -27.19 1.29
C PHE A 758 -52.97 -26.09 0.63
N GLY A 759 -52.71 -25.83 -0.65
CA GLY A 759 -53.53 -24.94 -1.49
C GLY A 759 -52.90 -24.62 -2.85
N ALA A 760 -51.57 -24.52 -2.89
CA ALA A 760 -50.82 -24.19 -4.11
C ALA A 760 -50.46 -25.38 -5.03
N SER A 761 -50.67 -26.63 -4.58
CA SER A 761 -50.24 -27.82 -5.35
C SER A 761 -51.03 -28.07 -6.64
N PHE A 762 -52.28 -27.60 -6.74
CA PHE A 762 -53.10 -27.83 -7.94
C PHE A 762 -52.77 -26.85 -9.08
N LEU A 763 -52.37 -25.62 -8.76
CA LEU A 763 -51.94 -24.60 -9.74
C LEU A 763 -50.47 -24.78 -10.17
N MET A 764 -49.61 -25.28 -9.27
CA MET A 764 -48.21 -25.60 -9.61
C MET A 764 -48.06 -26.86 -10.47
N GLY A 765 -48.96 -27.85 -10.31
CA GLY A 765 -48.96 -29.05 -11.14
C GLY A 765 -49.32 -28.80 -12.60
N SER A 766 -50.24 -27.86 -12.88
CA SER A 766 -50.66 -27.53 -14.25
C SER A 766 -49.63 -26.67 -14.99
N LEU A 767 -49.01 -25.69 -14.32
CA LEU A 767 -47.95 -24.86 -14.91
C LEU A 767 -46.62 -25.62 -15.09
N GLY A 768 -46.24 -26.46 -14.11
CA GLY A 768 -45.07 -27.33 -14.22
C GLY A 768 -45.23 -28.42 -15.30
N GLY A 769 -46.45 -28.96 -15.45
CA GLY A 769 -46.78 -29.92 -16.49
C GLY A 769 -46.65 -29.35 -17.90
N MET A 770 -47.10 -28.10 -18.13
CA MET A 770 -46.94 -27.43 -19.42
C MET A 770 -45.48 -27.09 -19.73
N GLY A 771 -44.70 -26.67 -18.73
CA GLY A 771 -43.26 -26.41 -18.89
C GLY A 771 -42.47 -27.66 -19.24
N TYR A 772 -42.79 -28.80 -18.61
CA TYR A 772 -42.16 -30.09 -18.90
C TYR A 772 -42.58 -30.64 -20.28
N PHE A 773 -43.84 -30.46 -20.69
CA PHE A 773 -44.28 -30.84 -22.03
C PHE A 773 -43.64 -29.97 -23.13
N ALA A 774 -43.47 -28.67 -22.88
CA ALA A 774 -42.76 -27.77 -23.79
C ALA A 774 -41.27 -28.14 -23.89
N TYR A 775 -40.63 -28.47 -22.78
CA TYR A 775 -39.26 -28.98 -22.72
C TYR A 775 -39.11 -30.31 -23.49
N TRP A 776 -40.02 -31.26 -23.31
CA TRP A 776 -40.00 -32.55 -24.02
C TRP A 776 -40.28 -32.40 -25.52
N TYR A 777 -41.22 -31.53 -25.90
CA TYR A 777 -41.55 -31.24 -27.29
C TYR A 777 -40.42 -30.51 -28.04
N LEU A 778 -39.75 -29.55 -27.40
CA LEU A 778 -38.60 -28.85 -27.96
C LEU A 778 -37.36 -29.77 -28.07
N LYS A 779 -37.14 -30.65 -27.09
CA LYS A 779 -36.05 -31.63 -27.12
C LYS A 779 -36.17 -32.63 -28.27
N LYS A 780 -37.40 -32.98 -28.69
CA LYS A 780 -37.66 -33.92 -29.79
C LYS A 780 -37.65 -33.28 -31.19
N LYS A 781 -37.62 -31.94 -31.27
CA LYS A 781 -37.64 -31.19 -32.54
C LYS A 781 -36.27 -30.67 -32.97
N TYR A 782 -35.30 -30.63 -32.04
CA TYR A 782 -33.95 -30.07 -32.25
C TYR A 782 -32.80 -31.02 -31.89
N MET A 783 -33.13 -32.28 -31.57
CA MET A 783 -32.28 -33.45 -31.84
C MET A 783 -32.89 -34.20 -33.01
#